data_AF-A0A3B0MGY6-F1
#
_entry.id   AF-A0A3B0MGY6-F1
#
_cell.length_a   1.000
_cell.length_b   1.000
_cell.length_c   1.000
_cell.angle_alpha   90.00
_cell.angle_beta   90.00
_cell.angle_gamma   90.00
#
_symmetry.space_group_name_H-M   'P 1'
#
loop_
_entity.id
_entity.type
_entity.pdbx_description
1 polymer ?
#
loop_
_entity_poly.entity_id
_entity_poly.type
_entity_poly.pdbx_seq_one_letter_code
_entity_poly.pdbx_strand_id
1 'polypeptide(L)'
;MSRCCIVYGSETGNTEVASFSTYLYFRRNGVPVEIHLADFVTPKYLSSFECVLFFVPTCAFGEFPHNFESFINSLINIESQLDSAKLNVKENKGYLEKLKYTIFGLGDSRYPLYNFAARRLQSLLKSLGAAEFFPLAFGDEQHPLGYSGELIPWRNDLLNYFNEIMVVNNFFEEDCFERYTLPFTITFSEPISQSTSLTHTSAGADLPTNNTLNDYNIVDINCLDTKSKSSNNVYTLSRLPKIVLGDNKSDYKTGRVVCNKIITSESHFSNVRTIVIETKSPAYKTGDVFCCLPTDNTAGNMLKTINLDPNMILKISYNPNFNSSNFTIQTVLSVHNEHNLRMFSKNFGNPIRIMPESSGFGSGSVSSRKIEFDKFITLEELFSKYLCLRNICTPFQMHFMSMYTNNKLHKEKLQEMAGDTIEGCLEYYRYCWLEKRSFYDVLYDFPTVRLPLEILINICNPYYSRLYSISSSEVDFVNKFLYTIPRYPNSLNYFSLKQFLDHKYNRSNRIELCVGSVKYVTPYKRRVEGLNSAYFSNLMAEDKVDFLIYKPLFSKLISNVEIPVLFIATGTGITVIKPFIQFRAFKLKEIWKNYGYVSNVNDLAFIGFRRPNQDHLYTDFQMYKSWCRFIFVYSRASKTKFYVQDSIRLNSTIVYPVLRDGLVLIGGKSHPMPSQVLEALAFVLEKEAGFGSDAAKRFIDDSIKENKIIIDSWG
;
A
#
# COMPACT_ATOMS: atom_id res chain seq x y z
N MET A 1 -15.82 28.75 -20.19
CA MET A 1 -15.84 27.30 -20.48
C MET A 1 -16.14 26.59 -19.18
N SER A 2 -17.07 25.65 -19.22
CA SER A 2 -17.43 24.80 -18.09
C SER A 2 -16.21 24.05 -17.55
N ARG A 3 -15.82 24.30 -16.30
CA ARG A 3 -14.64 23.65 -15.70
C ARG A 3 -15.05 22.30 -15.11
N CYS A 4 -14.55 21.22 -15.71
CA CYS A 4 -14.64 19.85 -15.21
C CYS A 4 -13.37 19.49 -14.43
N CYS A 5 -13.49 18.71 -13.35
CA CYS A 5 -12.36 18.28 -12.54
C CYS A 5 -12.41 16.78 -12.26
N ILE A 6 -11.29 16.09 -12.46
CA ILE A 6 -11.05 14.72 -12.00
C ILE A 6 -10.30 14.79 -10.67
N VAL A 7 -10.83 14.13 -9.65
CA VAL A 7 -10.18 13.94 -8.35
C VAL A 7 -9.91 12.45 -8.17
N TYR A 8 -8.69 12.08 -7.80
CA TYR A 8 -8.38 10.67 -7.58
C TYR A 8 -7.49 10.44 -6.36
N GLY A 9 -7.56 9.22 -5.81
CA GLY A 9 -6.54 8.68 -4.91
C GLY A 9 -6.14 7.28 -5.34
N SER A 10 -4.97 6.83 -4.90
CA SER A 10 -4.33 5.63 -5.43
C SER A 10 -3.30 5.12 -4.43
N GLU A 11 -3.35 3.82 -4.13
CA GLU A 11 -2.38 3.15 -3.26
C GLU A 11 -1.31 2.40 -4.07
N THR A 12 -1.70 1.82 -5.21
CA THR A 12 -0.85 0.93 -6.03
C THR A 12 -0.78 1.33 -7.51
N GLY A 13 -1.25 2.53 -7.88
CA GLY A 13 -1.15 3.07 -9.24
C GLY A 13 -2.31 2.75 -10.20
N ASN A 14 -3.20 1.80 -9.90
CA ASN A 14 -4.28 1.45 -10.83
C ASN A 14 -5.25 2.60 -11.08
N THR A 15 -5.71 3.26 -10.00
CA THR A 15 -6.62 4.40 -10.10
C THR A 15 -5.97 5.59 -10.80
N GLU A 16 -4.67 5.78 -10.56
CA GLU A 16 -3.88 6.79 -11.22
C GLU A 16 -3.91 6.56 -12.74
N VAL A 17 -3.58 5.36 -13.21
CA VAL A 17 -3.66 5.01 -14.65
C VAL A 17 -5.05 5.26 -15.22
N ALA A 18 -6.11 4.82 -14.52
CA ALA A 18 -7.50 5.02 -14.96
C ALA A 18 -7.90 6.51 -15.04
N SER A 19 -7.46 7.32 -14.07
CA SER A 19 -7.76 8.74 -14.03
C SER A 19 -7.01 9.52 -15.12
N PHE A 20 -5.73 9.18 -15.38
CA PHE A 20 -4.93 9.80 -16.44
C PHE A 20 -5.38 9.40 -17.84
N SER A 21 -5.74 8.13 -18.06
CA SER A 21 -6.30 7.71 -19.34
C SER A 21 -7.61 8.44 -19.64
N THR A 22 -8.46 8.62 -18.62
CA THR A 22 -9.70 9.39 -18.73
C THR A 22 -9.44 10.87 -19.00
N TYR A 23 -8.47 11.46 -18.30
CA TYR A 23 -8.03 12.83 -18.54
C TYR A 23 -7.62 13.04 -20.01
N LEU A 24 -6.70 12.20 -20.52
CA LEU A 24 -6.23 12.31 -21.91
C LEU A 24 -7.37 12.11 -22.91
N TYR A 25 -8.23 11.13 -22.67
CA TYR A 25 -9.39 10.86 -23.51
C TYR A 25 -10.30 12.08 -23.64
N PHE A 26 -10.63 12.75 -22.54
CA PHE A 26 -11.45 13.96 -22.56
C PHE A 26 -10.75 15.13 -23.25
N ARG A 27 -9.46 15.34 -22.99
CA ARG A 27 -8.68 16.41 -23.66
C ARG A 27 -8.65 16.24 -25.18
N ARG A 28 -8.40 15.01 -25.67
CA ARG A 28 -8.41 14.70 -27.11
C ARG A 28 -9.77 14.92 -27.78
N ASN A 29 -10.84 14.78 -27.02
CA ASN A 29 -12.21 15.01 -27.50
C ASN A 29 -12.72 16.42 -27.16
N GLY A 30 -11.83 17.38 -26.89
CA GLY A 30 -12.18 18.80 -26.73
C GLY A 30 -12.85 19.15 -25.39
N VAL A 31 -12.90 18.23 -24.42
CA VAL A 31 -13.49 18.49 -23.11
C VAL A 31 -12.45 19.18 -22.19
N PRO A 32 -12.71 20.41 -21.69
CA PRO A 32 -11.81 21.10 -20.78
C PRO A 32 -11.91 20.50 -19.38
N VAL A 33 -10.96 19.61 -19.06
CA VAL A 33 -10.87 18.92 -17.78
C VAL A 33 -9.54 19.22 -17.07
N GLU A 34 -9.61 19.37 -15.74
CA GLU A 34 -8.47 19.41 -14.82
C GLU A 34 -8.36 18.09 -14.05
N ILE A 35 -7.17 17.75 -13.54
CA ILE A 35 -6.95 16.54 -12.72
C ILE A 35 -6.14 16.87 -11.46
N HIS A 36 -6.63 16.39 -10.32
CA HIS A 36 -6.09 16.68 -8.99
C HIS A 36 -6.04 15.41 -8.13
N LEU A 37 -5.06 15.29 -7.23
CA LEU A 37 -5.16 14.33 -6.13
C LEU A 37 -6.16 14.80 -5.10
N ALA A 38 -6.78 13.84 -4.43
CA ALA A 38 -7.61 14.10 -3.27
C ALA A 38 -6.87 14.85 -2.14
N ASP A 39 -5.57 14.63 -1.92
CA ASP A 39 -4.77 15.35 -0.90
C ASP A 39 -4.71 16.87 -1.10
N PHE A 40 -4.80 17.35 -2.34
CA PHE A 40 -4.61 18.76 -2.68
C PHE A 40 -5.92 19.51 -2.91
N VAL A 41 -7.06 18.87 -2.72
CA VAL A 41 -8.38 19.48 -2.91
C VAL A 41 -9.12 19.62 -1.59
N THR A 42 -9.93 20.67 -1.50
CA THR A 42 -10.88 20.85 -0.41
C THR A 42 -12.30 20.82 -0.95
N PRO A 43 -13.31 20.40 -0.16
CA PRO A 43 -14.70 20.38 -0.62
C PRO A 43 -15.18 21.74 -1.15
N LYS A 44 -14.70 22.84 -0.54
CA LYS A 44 -14.99 24.21 -0.97
C LYS A 44 -14.34 24.57 -2.31
N TYR A 45 -13.10 24.14 -2.54
CA TYR A 45 -12.42 24.32 -3.83
C TYR A 45 -13.15 23.59 -4.95
N LEU A 46 -13.60 22.35 -4.69
CA LEU A 46 -14.35 21.55 -5.66
C LEU A 46 -15.69 22.16 -6.05
N SER A 47 -16.31 22.95 -5.16
CA SER A 47 -17.55 23.69 -5.45
C SER A 47 -17.37 24.83 -6.48
N SER A 48 -16.13 25.14 -6.88
CA SER A 48 -15.84 26.09 -7.97
C SER A 48 -15.90 25.47 -9.37
N PHE A 49 -16.00 24.15 -9.47
CA PHE A 49 -16.14 23.40 -10.72
C PHE A 49 -17.62 23.13 -11.01
N GLU A 50 -17.97 23.00 -12.28
CA GLU A 50 -19.35 22.67 -12.68
C GLU A 50 -19.67 21.20 -12.46
N CYS A 51 -18.69 20.32 -12.70
CA CYS A 51 -18.79 18.88 -12.54
C CYS A 51 -17.47 18.32 -11.98
N VAL A 52 -17.57 17.36 -11.06
CA VAL A 52 -16.43 16.67 -10.44
C VAL A 52 -16.53 15.16 -10.63
N LEU A 53 -15.49 14.53 -11.14
CA LEU A 53 -15.39 13.09 -11.36
C LEU A 53 -14.44 12.52 -10.30
N PHE A 54 -14.94 11.66 -9.43
CA PHE A 54 -14.10 10.99 -8.42
C PHE A 54 -13.68 9.60 -8.89
N PHE A 55 -12.38 9.33 -8.85
CA PHE A 55 -11.81 8.01 -9.06
C PHE A 55 -11.37 7.44 -7.70
N VAL A 56 -12.07 6.42 -7.21
CA VAL A 56 -11.98 5.98 -5.82
C VAL A 56 -11.69 4.48 -5.73
N PRO A 57 -10.46 4.06 -5.38
CA PRO A 57 -10.19 2.66 -5.10
C PRO A 57 -10.72 2.30 -3.71
N THR A 58 -11.07 1.03 -3.54
CA THR A 58 -11.27 0.45 -2.21
C THR A 58 -10.00 -0.29 -1.78
N CYS A 59 -9.43 0.12 -0.66
CA CYS A 59 -8.19 -0.41 -0.10
C CYS A 59 -8.46 -1.28 1.14
N ALA A 60 -7.59 -2.25 1.40
CA ALA A 60 -7.58 -3.07 2.62
C ALA A 60 -8.98 -3.51 3.09
N PHE A 61 -9.43 -3.02 4.25
CA PHE A 61 -10.67 -3.40 4.93
C PHE A 61 -11.87 -2.53 4.51
N GLY A 62 -11.98 -2.20 3.21
CA GLY A 62 -13.01 -1.27 2.73
C GLY A 62 -12.67 0.20 2.95
N GLU A 63 -11.39 0.51 3.14
CA GLU A 63 -10.88 1.85 3.42
C GLU A 63 -10.60 2.63 2.13
N PHE A 64 -10.41 3.94 2.30
CA PHE A 64 -9.88 4.81 1.24
C PHE A 64 -8.36 4.68 1.17
N PRO A 65 -7.72 4.99 0.02
CA PRO A 65 -6.27 5.09 -0.03
C PRO A 65 -5.79 6.25 0.85
N HIS A 66 -4.53 6.20 1.30
CA HIS A 66 -3.99 7.20 2.23
C HIS A 66 -4.15 8.63 1.70
N ASN A 67 -3.91 8.82 0.40
CA ASN A 67 -4.02 10.12 -0.28
C ASN A 67 -5.46 10.63 -0.50
N PHE A 68 -6.47 9.95 0.05
CA PHE A 68 -7.86 10.43 0.12
C PHE A 68 -8.28 10.77 1.56
N GLU A 69 -7.56 10.28 2.58
CA GLU A 69 -7.99 10.36 3.98
C GLU A 69 -8.24 11.79 4.43
N SER A 70 -7.34 12.72 4.08
CA SER A 70 -7.48 14.15 4.42
C SER A 70 -8.81 14.72 3.91
N PHE A 71 -9.13 14.42 2.65
CA PHE A 71 -10.37 14.85 2.02
C PHE A 71 -11.61 14.21 2.69
N ILE A 72 -11.60 12.90 2.93
CA ILE A 72 -12.72 12.21 3.62
C ILE A 72 -12.93 12.74 5.03
N ASN A 73 -11.87 12.90 5.81
CA ASN A 73 -11.94 13.44 7.16
C ASN A 73 -12.51 14.86 7.16
N SER A 74 -12.20 15.66 6.15
CA SER A 74 -12.81 16.99 6.00
C SER A 74 -14.33 16.90 5.79
N LEU A 75 -14.81 15.96 4.97
CA LEU A 75 -16.24 15.75 4.75
C LEU A 75 -16.96 15.26 6.01
N ILE A 76 -16.39 14.28 6.72
CA ILE A 76 -16.94 13.75 7.99
C ILE A 76 -17.03 14.85 9.06
N ASN A 77 -15.99 15.69 9.17
CA ASN A 77 -16.00 16.80 10.11
C ASN A 77 -17.11 17.81 9.78
N ILE A 78 -17.34 18.10 8.49
CA ILE A 78 -18.44 18.98 8.07
C ILE A 78 -19.80 18.32 8.38
N GLU A 79 -19.98 17.04 8.06
CA GLU A 79 -21.22 16.30 8.31
C GLU A 79 -21.58 16.30 9.81
N SER A 80 -20.62 15.97 10.67
CA SER A 80 -20.83 15.98 12.13
C SER A 80 -21.15 17.36 12.71
N GLN A 81 -20.57 18.43 12.14
CA GLN A 81 -20.91 19.80 12.52
C GLN A 81 -22.33 20.17 12.11
N LEU A 82 -22.76 19.77 10.90
CA LEU A 82 -24.13 19.97 10.43
C LEU A 82 -25.15 19.19 11.27
N ASP A 83 -24.85 17.93 11.62
CA ASP A 83 -25.72 17.13 12.49
C ASP A 83 -25.83 17.70 13.90
N SER A 84 -24.74 18.24 14.45
CA SER A 84 -24.77 18.96 15.73
C SER A 84 -25.55 20.27 15.64
N ALA A 85 -25.50 20.96 14.49
CA ALA A 85 -26.23 22.19 14.23
C ALA A 85 -27.73 21.97 13.93
N LYS A 86 -28.15 20.76 13.50
CA LYS A 86 -29.57 20.39 13.27
C LYS A 86 -30.45 20.42 14.52
N LEU A 87 -29.91 20.66 15.71
CA LEU A 87 -30.69 21.06 16.89
C LEU A 87 -31.23 22.51 16.79
N ASN A 88 -30.77 23.32 15.83
CA ASN A 88 -31.22 24.70 15.63
C ASN A 88 -31.26 25.10 14.13
N VAL A 89 -32.49 25.30 13.64
CA VAL A 89 -32.90 26.19 12.52
C VAL A 89 -33.30 25.55 11.17
N LYS A 90 -34.41 26.11 10.66
CA LYS A 90 -35.28 25.81 9.50
C LYS A 90 -34.72 26.15 8.10
N GLU A 91 -33.41 26.21 7.90
CA GLU A 91 -32.84 26.49 6.56
C GLU A 91 -31.67 25.56 6.26
N ASN A 92 -31.96 24.28 5.97
CA ASN A 92 -30.95 23.34 5.50
C ASN A 92 -30.58 23.66 4.05
N LYS A 93 -29.68 24.62 3.84
CA LYS A 93 -28.87 24.66 2.62
C LYS A 93 -27.70 23.69 2.79
N GLY A 94 -27.64 22.62 1.99
CA GLY A 94 -26.56 21.65 2.03
C GLY A 94 -25.20 22.31 1.74
N TYR A 95 -24.17 21.96 2.52
CA TYR A 95 -22.84 22.57 2.41
C TYR A 95 -22.24 22.44 1.01
N LEU A 96 -22.58 21.38 0.28
CA LEU A 96 -22.11 21.08 -1.08
C LEU A 96 -23.21 21.15 -2.15
N GLU A 97 -24.29 21.93 -1.95
CA GLU A 97 -25.41 22.05 -2.90
C GLU A 97 -25.02 22.37 -4.35
N LYS A 98 -23.94 23.13 -4.53
CA LYS A 98 -23.45 23.50 -5.87
C LYS A 98 -22.59 22.43 -6.52
N LEU A 99 -22.10 21.47 -5.75
CA LEU A 99 -21.20 20.44 -6.22
C LEU A 99 -22.00 19.35 -6.93
N LYS A 100 -21.75 19.22 -8.23
CA LYS A 100 -22.25 18.10 -9.02
C LYS A 100 -21.14 17.08 -9.20
N TYR A 101 -21.45 15.80 -8.97
CA TYR A 101 -20.45 14.75 -9.05
C TYR A 101 -20.89 13.50 -9.81
N THR A 102 -19.89 12.71 -10.20
CA THR A 102 -20.01 11.29 -10.53
C THR A 102 -18.78 10.55 -9.97
N ILE A 103 -18.87 9.24 -9.82
CA ILE A 103 -17.83 8.40 -9.20
C ILE A 103 -17.58 7.20 -10.10
N PHE A 104 -16.31 6.99 -10.41
CA PHE A 104 -15.79 5.71 -10.88
C PHE A 104 -15.07 5.01 -9.72
N GLY A 105 -15.68 3.95 -9.21
CA GLY A 105 -15.07 3.11 -8.18
C GLY A 105 -14.14 2.06 -8.80
N LEU A 106 -12.97 1.83 -8.20
CA LEU A 106 -12.14 0.67 -8.50
C LEU A 106 -12.21 -0.33 -7.35
N GLY A 107 -12.65 -1.54 -7.66
CA GLY A 107 -12.78 -2.62 -6.69
C GLY A 107 -12.49 -3.98 -7.30
N ASP A 108 -12.59 -4.99 -6.45
CA ASP A 108 -12.40 -6.38 -6.83
C ASP A 108 -13.51 -7.22 -6.17
N SER A 109 -14.36 -7.84 -6.97
CA SER A 109 -15.52 -8.59 -6.51
C SER A 109 -15.17 -9.87 -5.73
N ARG A 110 -13.89 -10.26 -5.67
CA ARG A 110 -13.42 -11.31 -4.75
C ARG A 110 -13.54 -10.88 -3.29
N TYR A 111 -13.53 -9.59 -3.01
CA TYR A 111 -13.62 -9.05 -1.65
C TYR A 111 -15.08 -8.71 -1.30
N PRO A 112 -15.55 -9.05 -0.09
CA PRO A 112 -16.93 -8.76 0.32
C PRO A 112 -17.30 -7.26 0.27
N LEU A 113 -16.32 -6.39 0.53
CA LEU A 113 -16.48 -4.93 0.52
C LEU A 113 -16.20 -4.34 -0.89
N TYR A 114 -16.72 -4.98 -1.93
CA TYR A 114 -16.56 -4.56 -3.32
C TYR A 114 -17.01 -3.11 -3.53
N ASN A 115 -16.08 -2.24 -3.95
CA ASN A 115 -16.31 -0.81 -4.17
C ASN A 115 -16.89 -0.04 -2.96
N PHE A 116 -16.65 -0.53 -1.74
CA PHE A 116 -17.23 0.03 -0.52
C PHE A 116 -16.79 1.48 -0.26
N ALA A 117 -15.53 1.84 -0.56
CA ALA A 117 -15.03 3.20 -0.37
C ALA A 117 -15.76 4.20 -1.29
N ALA A 118 -15.97 3.83 -2.57
CA ALA A 118 -16.72 4.65 -3.53
C ALA A 118 -18.17 4.87 -3.09
N ARG A 119 -18.83 3.81 -2.60
CA ARG A 119 -20.20 3.88 -2.04
C ARG A 119 -20.27 4.72 -0.77
N ARG A 120 -19.25 4.66 0.08
CA ARG A 120 -19.16 5.48 1.29
C ARG A 120 -18.98 6.96 0.93
N LEU A 121 -18.15 7.30 -0.06
CA LEU A 121 -18.02 8.67 -0.56
C LEU A 121 -19.34 9.16 -1.15
N GLN A 122 -20.03 8.34 -1.92
CA GLN A 122 -21.36 8.66 -2.45
C GLN A 122 -22.32 9.08 -1.33
N SER A 123 -22.44 8.27 -0.28
CA SER A 123 -23.33 8.55 0.85
C SER A 123 -22.97 9.87 1.55
N LEU A 124 -21.67 10.14 1.77
CA LEU A 124 -21.19 11.38 2.38
C LEU A 124 -21.46 12.62 1.49
N LEU A 125 -21.27 12.51 0.18
CA LEU A 125 -21.57 13.62 -0.74
C LEU A 125 -23.06 13.92 -0.78
N LYS A 126 -23.91 12.87 -0.82
CA LYS A 126 -25.37 13.01 -0.76
C LYS A 126 -25.85 13.64 0.54
N SER A 127 -25.33 13.20 1.69
CA SER A 127 -25.72 13.75 3.00
C SER A 127 -25.37 15.24 3.15
N LEU A 128 -24.32 15.70 2.45
CA LEU A 128 -23.88 17.09 2.39
C LEU A 128 -24.58 17.94 1.31
N GLY A 129 -25.52 17.37 0.56
CA GLY A 129 -26.34 18.06 -0.44
C GLY A 129 -25.78 18.12 -1.85
N ALA A 130 -24.68 17.41 -2.14
CA ALA A 130 -24.15 17.33 -3.51
C ALA A 130 -25.07 16.50 -4.41
N ALA A 131 -25.09 16.82 -5.71
CA ALA A 131 -25.98 16.18 -6.68
C ALA A 131 -25.22 15.26 -7.65
N GLU A 132 -25.76 14.09 -7.93
CA GLU A 132 -25.26 13.21 -8.99
C GLU A 132 -25.70 13.76 -10.35
N PHE A 133 -24.75 14.12 -11.23
CA PHE A 133 -25.09 14.59 -12.59
C PHE A 133 -25.03 13.48 -13.64
N PHE A 134 -24.31 12.41 -13.34
CA PHE A 134 -24.11 11.28 -14.24
C PHE A 134 -24.04 9.97 -13.44
N PRO A 135 -24.55 8.83 -13.97
CA PRO A 135 -24.52 7.55 -13.29
C PRO A 135 -23.12 7.17 -12.79
N LEU A 136 -23.06 6.57 -11.61
CA LEU A 136 -21.81 6.02 -11.06
C LEU A 136 -21.47 4.71 -11.76
N ALA A 137 -20.18 4.40 -11.83
CA ALA A 137 -19.67 3.13 -12.33
C ALA A 137 -18.74 2.46 -11.32
N PHE A 138 -18.71 1.13 -11.34
CA PHE A 138 -17.93 0.32 -10.42
C PHE A 138 -17.10 -0.69 -11.21
N GLY A 139 -15.84 -0.35 -11.45
CA GLY A 139 -14.87 -1.24 -12.09
C GLY A 139 -14.53 -2.43 -11.21
N ASP A 140 -14.44 -3.60 -11.86
CA ASP A 140 -14.10 -4.87 -11.25
C ASP A 140 -12.78 -5.43 -11.81
N GLU A 141 -11.78 -5.60 -10.95
CA GLU A 141 -10.52 -6.26 -11.31
C GLU A 141 -10.71 -7.71 -11.80
N GLN A 142 -11.85 -8.36 -11.47
CA GLN A 142 -12.15 -9.72 -11.95
C GLN A 142 -12.70 -9.79 -13.36
N HIS A 143 -13.11 -8.66 -13.94
CA HIS A 143 -13.57 -8.65 -15.32
C HIS A 143 -12.42 -9.07 -16.26
N PRO A 144 -12.68 -9.73 -17.41
CA PRO A 144 -11.61 -10.13 -18.35
C PRO A 144 -10.71 -8.99 -18.85
N LEU A 145 -11.23 -7.76 -18.83
CA LEU A 145 -10.51 -6.51 -19.15
C LEU A 145 -10.09 -5.72 -17.89
N GLY A 146 -10.18 -6.33 -16.70
CA GLY A 146 -10.09 -5.65 -15.41
C GLY A 146 -11.09 -4.50 -15.29
N TYR A 147 -10.75 -3.48 -14.50
CA TYR A 147 -11.58 -2.29 -14.33
C TYR A 147 -11.92 -1.58 -15.65
N SER A 148 -11.13 -1.77 -16.72
CA SER A 148 -11.37 -1.16 -18.03
C SER A 148 -12.67 -1.62 -18.68
N GLY A 149 -13.17 -2.81 -18.32
CA GLY A 149 -14.45 -3.32 -18.82
C GLY A 149 -15.62 -2.40 -18.52
N GLU A 150 -15.60 -1.77 -17.34
CA GLU A 150 -16.60 -0.79 -16.94
C GLU A 150 -16.17 0.64 -17.28
N LEU A 151 -14.86 0.95 -17.19
CA LEU A 151 -14.35 2.30 -17.44
C LEU A 151 -14.64 2.79 -18.85
N ILE A 152 -14.45 1.94 -19.86
CA ILE A 152 -14.55 2.35 -21.27
C ILE A 152 -15.99 2.72 -21.64
N PRO A 153 -17.02 1.87 -21.41
CA PRO A 153 -18.40 2.24 -21.66
C PRO A 153 -18.81 3.50 -20.88
N TRP A 154 -18.52 3.53 -19.57
CA TRP A 154 -18.88 4.66 -18.71
C TRP A 154 -18.27 5.99 -19.19
N ARG A 155 -16.99 5.98 -19.59
CA ARG A 155 -16.29 7.16 -20.10
C ARG A 155 -16.82 7.61 -21.46
N ASN A 156 -17.16 6.67 -22.35
CA ASN A 156 -17.76 6.99 -23.65
C ASN A 156 -19.14 7.64 -23.48
N ASP A 157 -19.97 7.08 -22.60
CA ASP A 157 -21.30 7.64 -22.30
C ASP A 157 -21.18 9.03 -21.64
N LEU A 158 -20.18 9.21 -20.77
CA LEU A 158 -19.89 10.50 -20.15
C LEU A 158 -19.39 11.55 -21.17
N LEU A 159 -18.63 11.14 -22.19
CA LEU A 159 -18.26 12.02 -23.29
C LEU A 159 -19.49 12.44 -24.11
N ASN A 160 -20.40 11.51 -24.41
CA ASN A 160 -21.65 11.83 -25.11
C ASN A 160 -22.48 12.85 -24.31
N TYR A 161 -22.59 12.66 -23.00
CA TYR A 161 -23.21 13.63 -22.11
C TYR A 161 -22.55 15.02 -22.19
N PHE A 162 -21.20 15.09 -22.22
CA PHE A 162 -20.51 16.37 -22.40
C PHE A 162 -20.74 16.99 -23.78
N ASN A 163 -20.81 16.19 -24.85
CA ASN A 163 -21.09 16.67 -26.20
C ASN A 163 -22.51 17.25 -26.34
N GLU A 164 -23.48 16.73 -25.59
CA GLU A 164 -24.86 17.23 -25.59
C GLU A 164 -25.00 18.56 -24.81
N ILE A 165 -24.18 18.78 -23.79
CA ILE A 165 -24.32 19.89 -22.84
C ILE A 165 -23.31 21.02 -23.10
N MET A 166 -22.14 20.70 -23.63
CA MET A 166 -21.11 21.68 -23.97
C MET A 166 -21.15 21.99 -25.47
N VAL A 167 -20.99 23.27 -25.84
CA VAL A 167 -20.56 23.63 -27.19
C VAL A 167 -19.11 23.17 -27.31
N VAL A 168 -18.93 21.92 -27.74
CA VAL A 168 -17.60 21.36 -28.02
C VAL A 168 -17.10 22.06 -29.27
N ASN A 169 -16.25 23.07 -29.09
CA ASN A 169 -15.44 23.52 -30.20
C ASN A 169 -14.58 22.33 -30.61
N ASN A 170 -14.74 21.88 -31.86
CA ASN A 170 -13.83 20.93 -32.48
C ASN A 170 -12.42 21.53 -32.45
N PHE A 171 -11.67 21.27 -31.37
CA PHE A 171 -10.24 21.51 -31.33
C PHE A 171 -9.59 20.46 -32.24
N PHE A 172 -9.59 20.74 -33.54
CA PHE A 172 -8.68 20.11 -34.48
C PHE A 172 -7.35 20.85 -34.40
N GLU A 173 -6.53 20.48 -33.42
CA GLU A 173 -5.09 20.57 -33.57
C GLU A 173 -4.55 19.21 -33.16
N GLU A 174 -3.70 18.64 -34.01
CA GLU A 174 -2.77 17.59 -33.63
C GLU A 174 -2.19 17.99 -32.27
N ASP A 175 -2.55 17.26 -31.22
CA ASP A 175 -2.21 17.62 -29.84
C ASP A 175 -0.71 17.35 -29.65
N CYS A 176 0.08 18.28 -30.19
CA CYS A 176 1.52 18.30 -30.13
C CYS A 176 1.90 18.38 -28.66
N PHE A 177 2.77 17.46 -28.26
CA PHE A 177 3.33 17.37 -26.92
C PHE A 177 3.88 18.71 -26.38
N GLU A 178 4.22 19.65 -27.27
CA GLU A 178 4.68 21.02 -27.00
C GLU A 178 3.77 21.83 -26.04
N ARG A 179 2.52 21.43 -25.81
CA ARG A 179 1.61 22.09 -24.85
C ARG A 179 1.59 21.47 -23.44
N TYR A 180 2.18 20.30 -23.23
CA TYR A 180 2.23 19.69 -21.90
C TYR A 180 3.44 20.20 -21.13
N THR A 181 3.20 21.10 -20.16
CA THR A 181 4.26 21.48 -19.22
C THR A 181 4.60 20.27 -18.36
N LEU A 182 5.84 19.78 -18.46
CA LEU A 182 6.32 18.69 -17.60
C LEU A 182 6.51 19.21 -16.17
N PRO A 183 6.16 18.41 -15.14
CA PRO A 183 6.25 18.84 -13.74
C PRO A 183 7.69 18.95 -13.25
N PHE A 184 8.59 18.16 -13.85
CA PHE A 184 10.01 18.22 -13.52
C PHE A 184 10.83 18.62 -14.72
N THR A 185 11.75 19.54 -14.48
CA THR A 185 12.85 19.87 -15.37
C THR A 185 14.08 19.09 -14.93
N ILE A 186 14.89 18.66 -15.89
CA ILE A 186 16.15 17.96 -15.64
C ILE A 186 17.30 18.87 -16.00
N THR A 187 18.23 19.06 -15.06
CA THR A 187 19.52 19.70 -15.33
C THR A 187 20.64 18.69 -15.20
N PHE A 188 21.61 18.75 -16.11
CA PHE A 188 22.75 17.84 -16.13
C PHE A 188 23.96 18.53 -15.50
N SER A 189 24.81 17.76 -14.80
CA SER A 189 26.13 18.28 -14.42
C SER A 189 26.99 18.42 -15.68
N GLU A 190 27.64 19.56 -15.89
CA GLU A 190 28.62 19.70 -16.97
C GLU A 190 29.77 18.68 -16.80
N PRO A 191 30.27 18.10 -17.90
CA PRO A 191 31.45 17.25 -17.83
C PRO A 191 32.65 18.09 -17.41
N ILE A 192 33.36 17.64 -16.36
CA ILE A 192 34.65 18.23 -15.97
C ILE A 192 35.58 18.04 -17.17
N SER A 193 35.86 19.14 -17.87
CA SER A 193 36.86 19.16 -18.94
C SER A 193 38.23 18.92 -18.30
N GLN A 194 38.75 17.71 -18.40
CA GLN A 194 40.16 17.44 -18.07
C GLN A 194 41.05 18.14 -19.11
N SER A 195 41.38 19.41 -18.87
CA SER A 195 42.55 20.02 -19.48
C SER A 195 43.74 19.80 -18.55
N THR A 196 44.49 18.73 -18.78
CA THR A 196 45.87 18.64 -18.28
C THR A 196 46.80 18.38 -19.45
N SER A 197 47.41 19.46 -19.91
CA SER A 197 48.65 19.46 -20.66
C SER A 197 49.72 18.67 -19.90
N LEU A 198 50.26 17.67 -20.57
CA LEU A 198 51.42 16.88 -20.15
C LEU A 198 52.66 17.76 -19.98
N THR A 199 53.29 17.69 -18.80
CA THR A 199 54.75 17.77 -18.67
C THR A 199 55.23 16.77 -17.62
N HIS A 200 56.22 15.99 -18.03
CA HIS A 200 56.90 14.95 -17.26
C HIS A 200 57.76 15.54 -16.14
N THR A 201 57.77 14.91 -14.97
CA THR A 201 58.99 14.41 -14.30
C THR A 201 58.66 13.39 -13.21
N SER A 202 59.48 12.36 -13.15
CA SER A 202 59.40 11.14 -12.36
C SER A 202 60.04 11.27 -10.97
N ALA A 203 59.41 10.69 -9.93
CA ALA A 203 60.01 9.75 -8.95
C ALA A 203 59.15 9.58 -7.67
N GLY A 204 58.95 8.32 -7.25
CA GLY A 204 59.03 7.91 -5.84
C GLY A 204 57.80 8.03 -4.92
N ALA A 205 57.21 6.87 -4.61
CA ALA A 205 56.71 6.40 -3.31
C ALA A 205 55.55 7.11 -2.55
N ASP A 206 54.69 6.23 -2.01
CA ASP A 206 53.77 6.37 -0.87
C ASP A 206 52.45 7.16 -1.03
N LEU A 207 51.37 6.38 -1.15
CA LEU A 207 49.97 6.81 -1.00
C LEU A 207 49.52 6.64 0.46
N PRO A 208 48.99 7.72 1.08
CA PRO A 208 47.79 7.61 1.88
C PRO A 208 46.68 8.54 1.38
N THR A 209 45.48 7.98 1.40
CA THR A 209 44.17 8.57 1.13
C THR A 209 43.84 9.73 2.06
N ASN A 210 43.48 10.89 1.51
CA ASN A 210 42.61 11.88 2.15
C ASN A 210 42.10 12.85 1.08
N ASN A 211 40.80 12.81 0.77
CA ASN A 211 40.12 13.90 0.06
C ASN A 211 38.86 14.27 0.84
N THR A 212 39.06 15.19 1.79
CA THR A 212 38.06 16.13 2.28
C THR A 212 37.99 17.32 1.32
N LEU A 213 36.81 17.64 0.80
CA LEU A 213 36.54 18.92 0.13
C LEU A 213 35.24 19.49 0.70
N ASN A 214 35.40 20.33 1.72
CA ASN A 214 34.43 21.35 2.12
C ASN A 214 35.22 22.66 2.14
N ASP A 215 34.76 23.68 1.42
CA ASP A 215 34.90 25.09 1.79
C ASP A 215 34.03 25.96 0.88
N TYR A 216 32.97 26.53 1.45
CA TYR A 216 32.48 27.85 1.04
C TYR A 216 32.07 28.61 2.31
N ASN A 217 32.64 29.81 2.46
CA ASN A 217 32.53 30.71 3.62
C ASN A 217 31.13 31.32 3.77
N ILE A 218 30.59 31.32 4.99
CA ILE A 218 29.56 32.27 5.42
C ILE A 218 29.97 32.82 6.79
N VAL A 219 30.08 34.14 6.87
CA VAL A 219 30.31 34.92 8.09
C VAL A 219 28.96 35.27 8.68
N ASP A 220 28.70 34.93 9.94
CA ASP A 220 27.58 35.46 10.70
C ASP A 220 28.03 35.97 12.08
N ILE A 221 27.51 37.14 12.44
CA ILE A 221 27.82 37.94 13.63
C ILE A 221 26.70 37.74 14.66
N ASN A 222 27.07 37.38 15.90
CA ASN A 222 26.52 37.74 17.23
C ASN A 222 25.00 38.11 17.33
N CYS A 223 24.20 37.71 18.33
CA CYS A 223 24.44 37.25 19.69
C CYS A 223 23.08 37.06 20.43
N LEU A 224 23.15 36.37 21.59
CA LEU A 224 22.38 36.54 22.84
C LEU A 224 21.08 35.74 23.11
N ASP A 225 21.31 34.68 23.90
CA ASP A 225 20.53 34.17 25.04
C ASP A 225 19.37 35.02 25.58
N THR A 226 18.27 34.36 25.97
CA THR A 226 17.89 34.25 27.39
C THR A 226 16.82 33.18 27.64
N LYS A 227 17.03 32.44 28.73
CA LYS A 227 16.21 31.37 29.28
C LYS A 227 14.90 31.88 29.91
N SER A 228 13.83 31.09 29.88
CA SER A 228 13.05 30.82 31.10
C SER A 228 12.17 29.57 30.99
N LYS A 229 12.10 28.84 32.11
CA LYS A 229 11.27 27.66 32.37
C LYS A 229 9.87 28.10 32.81
N SER A 230 8.84 27.33 32.48
CA SER A 230 7.83 26.93 33.48
C SER A 230 6.93 25.80 32.97
N SER A 231 6.65 24.90 33.91
CA SER A 231 5.75 23.76 33.89
C SER A 231 4.28 24.17 33.88
N ASN A 232 3.40 23.35 33.29
CA ASN A 232 2.21 22.83 34.00
C ASN A 232 1.51 21.71 33.22
N ASN A 233 1.19 20.64 33.94
CA ASN A 233 0.38 19.51 33.54
C ASN A 233 -1.10 19.89 33.45
N VAL A 234 -1.79 19.47 32.39
CA VAL A 234 -3.22 19.16 32.42
C VAL A 234 -3.47 17.94 31.53
N TYR A 235 -4.12 16.94 32.11
CA TYR A 235 -4.60 15.73 31.44
C TYR A 235 -5.80 16.06 30.56
N THR A 236 -5.69 15.83 29.25
CA THR A 236 -6.84 15.74 28.35
C THR A 236 -6.65 14.55 27.41
N LEU A 237 -7.42 13.50 27.68
CA LEU A 237 -7.62 12.37 26.78
C LEU A 237 -8.40 12.83 25.54
N SER A 238 -7.69 13.20 24.48
CA SER A 238 -8.25 13.37 23.14
C SER A 238 -7.16 13.10 22.10
N ARG A 239 -6.95 11.83 21.75
CA ARG A 239 -6.13 11.45 20.60
C ARG A 239 -6.79 10.31 19.84
N LEU A 240 -7.49 10.68 18.78
CA LEU A 240 -7.79 9.80 17.66
C LEU A 240 -6.47 9.27 17.08
N PRO A 241 -6.42 7.99 16.65
CA PRO A 241 -5.19 7.38 16.17
C PRO A 241 -4.77 8.03 14.84
N LYS A 242 -3.55 8.56 14.82
CA LYS A 242 -2.87 8.95 13.58
C LYS A 242 -2.54 7.70 12.78
N ILE A 243 -3.10 7.57 11.59
CA ILE A 243 -2.51 6.75 10.52
C ILE A 243 -1.37 7.62 9.96
N VAL A 244 -0.14 7.11 10.05
CA VAL A 244 1.05 7.77 9.52
C VAL A 244 1.79 6.67 8.78
N LEU A 245 1.66 6.66 7.46
CA LEU A 245 2.74 6.15 6.62
C LEU A 245 3.79 7.27 6.57
N GLY A 246 5.05 6.92 6.74
CA GLY A 246 6.09 7.84 7.20
C GLY A 246 6.41 8.98 6.24
N ASP A 247 5.98 10.20 6.60
CA ASP A 247 6.22 11.42 5.83
C ASP A 247 7.52 12.12 6.22
N ASN A 248 8.12 11.74 7.35
CA ASN A 248 9.35 12.33 7.85
C ASN A 248 10.49 11.29 7.87
N LYS A 249 11.73 11.76 7.72
CA LYS A 249 12.97 10.97 7.96
C LYS A 249 12.96 10.26 9.33
N SER A 250 12.12 10.69 10.27
CA SER A 250 11.89 10.08 11.59
C SER A 250 11.04 8.81 11.60
N ASP A 251 10.28 8.52 10.53
CA ASP A 251 9.28 7.44 10.54
C ASP A 251 9.81 6.14 9.93
N TYR A 252 10.76 6.25 8.99
CA TYR A 252 11.52 5.11 8.48
C TYR A 252 12.38 4.54 9.60
N LYS A 253 12.28 3.22 9.76
CA LYS A 253 13.08 2.45 10.69
C LYS A 253 14.04 1.59 9.91
N THR A 254 15.24 1.46 10.43
CA THR A 254 16.24 0.53 9.92
C THR A 254 16.41 -0.60 10.92
N GLY A 255 16.34 -1.82 10.41
CA GLY A 255 16.66 -3.03 11.16
C GLY A 255 17.76 -3.83 10.47
N ARG A 256 18.31 -4.78 11.20
CA ARG A 256 19.40 -5.65 10.76
C ARG A 256 18.90 -7.07 10.63
N VAL A 257 19.18 -7.74 9.52
CA VAL A 257 18.77 -9.14 9.31
C VAL A 257 19.58 -10.04 10.24
N VAL A 258 18.89 -10.85 11.02
CA VAL A 258 19.48 -11.83 11.96
C VAL A 258 19.24 -13.25 11.49
N CYS A 259 18.13 -13.50 10.80
CA CYS A 259 17.80 -14.82 10.28
C CYS A 259 17.12 -14.69 8.92
N ASN A 260 17.47 -15.57 7.98
CA ASN A 260 16.76 -15.78 6.73
C ASN A 260 16.80 -17.29 6.42
N LYS A 261 15.74 -18.02 6.77
CA LYS A 261 15.72 -19.48 6.70
C LYS A 261 14.48 -19.98 5.96
N ILE A 262 14.67 -20.95 5.07
CA ILE A 262 13.58 -21.68 4.43
C ILE A 262 12.89 -22.56 5.47
N ILE A 263 11.56 -22.43 5.59
CA ILE A 263 10.73 -23.18 6.56
C ILE A 263 9.83 -24.24 5.90
N THR A 264 9.91 -24.36 4.58
CA THR A 264 9.23 -25.39 3.78
C THR A 264 10.21 -26.51 3.43
N SER A 265 9.71 -27.73 3.21
CA SER A 265 10.57 -28.83 2.76
C SER A 265 11.07 -28.58 1.33
N GLU A 266 12.21 -29.15 0.95
CA GLU A 266 12.73 -29.10 -0.42
C GLU A 266 11.75 -29.67 -1.46
N SER A 267 10.92 -30.64 -1.05
CA SER A 267 9.88 -31.23 -1.89
C SER A 267 8.66 -30.32 -2.14
N HIS A 268 8.60 -29.16 -1.48
CA HIS A 268 7.49 -28.23 -1.62
C HIS A 268 7.64 -27.35 -2.86
N PHE A 269 6.54 -27.12 -3.57
CA PHE A 269 6.53 -26.38 -4.85
C PHE A 269 6.89 -24.89 -4.74
N SER A 270 6.87 -24.33 -3.52
CA SER A 270 7.15 -22.92 -3.26
C SER A 270 8.08 -22.79 -2.06
N ASN A 271 9.08 -21.94 -2.21
CA ASN A 271 10.00 -21.61 -1.14
C ASN A 271 9.34 -20.56 -0.22
N VAL A 272 9.08 -20.93 1.03
CA VAL A 272 8.63 -20.00 2.07
C VAL A 272 9.73 -19.87 3.11
N ARG A 273 10.04 -18.63 3.49
CA ARG A 273 11.13 -18.27 4.39
C ARG A 273 10.60 -17.55 5.63
N THR A 274 11.26 -17.78 6.75
CA THR A 274 11.21 -16.90 7.91
C THR A 274 12.39 -15.93 7.83
N ILE A 275 12.10 -14.64 7.96
CA ILE A 275 13.10 -13.58 8.03
C ILE A 275 12.94 -12.86 9.36
N VAL A 276 14.03 -12.70 10.10
CA VAL A 276 14.04 -12.00 11.39
C VAL A 276 14.90 -10.77 11.26
N ILE A 277 14.30 -9.62 11.56
CA ILE A 277 14.92 -8.29 11.51
C ILE A 277 14.99 -7.76 12.95
N GLU A 278 16.17 -7.42 13.41
CA GLU A 278 16.42 -6.87 14.74
C GLU A 278 16.58 -5.34 14.68
N THR A 279 15.88 -4.65 15.57
CA THR A 279 15.85 -3.18 15.65
C THR A 279 16.52 -2.70 16.94
N LYS A 280 16.92 -1.43 16.98
CA LYS A 280 17.52 -0.84 18.21
C LYS A 280 16.55 -0.78 19.39
N SER A 281 15.26 -0.60 19.10
CA SER A 281 14.18 -0.53 20.09
C SER A 281 12.92 -1.20 19.53
N PRO A 282 11.95 -1.62 20.39
CA PRO A 282 10.69 -2.19 19.93
C PRO A 282 10.00 -1.28 18.92
N ALA A 283 9.85 -1.79 17.70
CA ALA A 283 9.47 -0.99 16.55
C ALA A 283 7.98 -1.10 16.16
N TYR A 284 7.25 -2.05 16.73
CA TYR A 284 5.89 -2.39 16.30
C TYR A 284 5.07 -2.96 17.46
N LYS A 285 3.76 -3.05 17.25
CA LYS A 285 2.81 -3.76 18.11
C LYS A 285 2.27 -5.00 17.42
N THR A 286 1.77 -5.95 18.20
CA THR A 286 1.09 -7.14 17.67
C THR A 286 -0.04 -6.75 16.71
N GLY A 287 -0.01 -7.29 15.49
CA GLY A 287 -0.96 -7.00 14.43
C GLY A 287 -0.56 -5.85 13.50
N ASP A 288 0.55 -5.17 13.75
CA ASP A 288 1.11 -4.18 12.82
C ASP A 288 1.64 -4.87 11.54
N VAL A 289 1.75 -4.10 10.45
CA VAL A 289 2.15 -4.56 9.13
C VAL A 289 3.48 -3.92 8.73
N PHE A 290 4.41 -4.75 8.28
CA PHE A 290 5.72 -4.34 7.79
C PHE A 290 5.62 -3.86 6.34
N CYS A 291 6.05 -2.63 6.09
CA CYS A 291 5.98 -2.00 4.78
C CYS A 291 7.40 -1.80 4.25
N CYS A 292 7.72 -2.44 3.14
CA CYS A 292 9.06 -2.40 2.55
C CYS A 292 9.01 -1.83 1.14
N LEU A 293 9.87 -0.85 0.86
CA LEU A 293 10.12 -0.41 -0.50
C LEU A 293 11.22 -1.30 -1.12
N PRO A 294 10.99 -1.91 -2.28
CA PRO A 294 12.02 -2.73 -2.91
C PRO A 294 13.17 -1.87 -3.42
N THR A 295 14.38 -2.42 -3.48
CA THR A 295 15.49 -1.87 -4.27
C THR A 295 15.74 -2.77 -5.46
N ASP A 296 15.96 -2.20 -6.65
CA ASP A 296 16.24 -2.97 -7.85
C ASP A 296 17.69 -2.82 -8.30
N ASN A 297 18.50 -3.81 -7.98
CA ASN A 297 19.91 -3.85 -8.38
C ASN A 297 20.10 -4.17 -9.87
N THR A 298 19.02 -4.36 -10.64
CA THR A 298 19.08 -4.63 -12.09
C THR A 298 18.88 -3.38 -12.94
N ALA A 299 18.53 -2.25 -12.33
CA ALA A 299 18.23 -0.99 -13.02
C ALA A 299 19.38 -0.51 -13.92
N GLY A 300 20.63 -0.55 -13.44
CA GLY A 300 21.79 -0.15 -14.23
C GLY A 300 21.96 -0.98 -15.52
N ASN A 301 21.71 -2.29 -15.47
CA ASN A 301 21.77 -3.14 -16.66
C ASN A 301 20.62 -2.87 -17.64
N MET A 302 19.41 -2.62 -17.12
CA MET A 302 18.25 -2.25 -17.94
C MET A 302 18.51 -0.92 -18.68
N LEU A 303 19.01 0.09 -17.97
CA LEU A 303 19.36 1.40 -18.53
C LEU A 303 20.39 1.28 -19.67
N LYS A 304 21.47 0.51 -19.46
CA LYS A 304 22.46 0.23 -20.52
C LYS A 304 21.83 -0.41 -21.75
N THR A 305 20.91 -1.35 -21.56
CA THR A 305 20.26 -2.07 -22.66
C THR A 305 19.39 -1.14 -23.51
N ILE A 306 18.79 -0.10 -22.91
CA ILE A 306 18.03 0.94 -23.63
C ILE A 306 18.90 2.15 -24.02
N ASN A 307 20.23 1.98 -24.08
CA ASN A 307 21.22 2.99 -24.47
C ASN A 307 21.25 4.25 -23.59
N LEU A 308 21.03 4.11 -22.28
CA LEU A 308 21.23 5.19 -21.30
C LEU A 308 22.43 4.87 -20.41
N ASP A 309 23.24 5.90 -20.10
CA ASP A 309 24.37 5.77 -19.18
C ASP A 309 23.87 5.80 -17.72
N PRO A 310 24.00 4.71 -16.95
CA PRO A 310 23.55 4.67 -15.56
C PRO A 310 24.33 5.63 -14.65
N ASN A 311 25.57 5.99 -15.03
CA ASN A 311 26.40 6.92 -14.27
C ASN A 311 26.09 8.38 -14.55
N MET A 312 25.16 8.68 -15.47
CA MET A 312 24.75 10.05 -15.78
C MET A 312 24.24 10.72 -14.50
N ILE A 313 24.86 11.86 -14.16
CA ILE A 313 24.48 12.65 -13.00
C ILE A 313 23.51 13.73 -13.44
N LEU A 314 22.34 13.74 -12.81
CA LEU A 314 21.27 14.68 -13.10
C LEU A 314 20.73 15.28 -11.82
N LYS A 315 20.11 16.45 -11.95
CA LYS A 315 19.37 17.14 -10.89
C LYS A 315 17.93 17.29 -11.36
N ILE A 316 17.00 16.80 -10.55
CA ILE A 316 15.56 16.90 -10.79
C ILE A 316 15.05 18.12 -10.02
N SER A 317 14.44 19.06 -10.73
CA SER A 317 13.88 20.28 -10.16
C SER A 317 12.41 20.39 -10.53
N TYR A 318 11.62 21.02 -9.65
CA TYR A 318 10.26 21.40 -9.99
C TYR A 318 10.25 22.46 -11.09
N ASN A 319 9.36 22.32 -12.06
CA ASN A 319 9.16 23.32 -13.09
C ASN A 319 8.37 24.52 -12.50
N PRO A 320 8.95 25.73 -12.37
CA PRO A 320 8.25 26.88 -11.78
C PRO A 320 7.15 27.47 -12.69
N ASN A 321 7.25 27.23 -14.01
CA ASN A 321 6.23 27.67 -14.99
C ASN A 321 5.03 26.72 -15.03
N PHE A 322 5.09 25.64 -14.26
CA PHE A 322 3.99 24.73 -14.05
C PHE A 322 2.98 25.38 -13.10
N ASN A 323 2.16 26.27 -13.67
CA ASN A 323 1.03 26.88 -12.96
C ASN A 323 -0.08 25.84 -12.82
N SER A 324 -0.54 25.61 -11.58
CA SER A 324 -1.56 24.65 -11.16
C SER A 324 -2.96 24.83 -11.77
N SER A 325 -3.08 25.66 -12.81
CA SER A 325 -4.29 25.87 -13.60
C SER A 325 -4.27 25.17 -14.97
N ASN A 326 -3.15 24.60 -15.42
CA ASN A 326 -3.07 23.87 -16.69
C ASN A 326 -2.14 22.64 -16.55
N PHE A 327 -2.74 21.45 -16.60
CA PHE A 327 -2.12 20.11 -16.63
C PHE A 327 -1.17 19.74 -15.49
N THR A 328 -1.59 18.79 -14.65
CA THR A 328 -0.87 18.41 -13.42
C THR A 328 -0.42 16.94 -13.38
N ILE A 329 0.60 16.55 -14.18
CA ILE A 329 1.43 15.32 -13.93
C ILE A 329 2.16 15.40 -12.58
N GLN A 330 2.14 16.58 -11.92
CA GLN A 330 2.62 16.86 -10.55
C GLN A 330 2.36 15.69 -9.59
N THR A 331 1.21 15.09 -9.75
CA THR A 331 0.50 14.22 -8.84
C THR A 331 1.07 12.79 -8.73
N VAL A 332 1.60 12.21 -9.81
CA VAL A 332 2.14 10.83 -9.81
C VAL A 332 3.48 10.73 -9.08
N LEU A 333 4.35 11.70 -9.34
CA LEU A 333 5.74 11.64 -8.93
C LEU A 333 6.02 12.49 -7.68
N SER A 334 5.22 13.54 -7.42
CA SER A 334 5.29 14.28 -6.15
C SER A 334 4.65 13.51 -4.99
N VAL A 335 3.56 12.77 -5.15
CA VAL A 335 2.94 12.10 -3.98
C VAL A 335 3.73 10.91 -3.48
N HIS A 336 4.49 10.25 -4.35
CA HIS A 336 5.31 9.12 -3.91
C HIS A 336 6.68 9.56 -3.34
N ASN A 337 7.08 10.83 -3.50
CA ASN A 337 8.38 11.34 -3.04
C ASN A 337 8.31 12.60 -2.17
N GLU A 338 7.19 13.32 -2.18
CA GLU A 338 6.84 14.47 -1.36
C GLU A 338 5.47 14.27 -0.72
N HIS A 339 5.43 13.50 0.36
CA HIS A 339 4.50 13.86 1.41
C HIS A 339 5.04 15.13 2.10
N ASN A 340 4.66 16.29 1.58
CA ASN A 340 4.81 17.58 2.24
C ASN A 340 3.43 18.03 2.73
N LEU A 341 3.02 17.54 3.90
CA LEU A 341 2.11 18.28 4.76
C LEU A 341 2.86 19.50 5.30
N ARG A 342 2.63 20.69 4.73
CA ARG A 342 2.87 21.95 5.45
C ARG A 342 1.55 22.49 5.96
N MET A 343 1.43 22.51 7.28
CA MET A 343 0.50 23.37 7.98
C MET A 343 0.77 24.83 7.57
N PHE A 344 -0.21 25.50 6.98
CA PHE A 344 -0.33 26.94 7.17
C PHE A 344 -1.34 27.18 8.28
N SER A 345 -0.80 27.49 9.46
CA SER A 345 -1.55 28.24 10.44
C SER A 345 -1.91 29.60 9.84
N LYS A 346 -3.18 29.98 9.95
CA LYS A 346 -3.55 31.39 10.11
C LYS A 346 -4.26 31.45 11.45
N ASN A 347 -3.54 31.78 12.51
CA ASN A 347 -4.15 32.53 13.60
C ASN A 347 -3.91 34.01 13.33
N PHE A 348 -4.90 34.82 13.68
CA PHE A 348 -4.88 36.27 13.60
C PHE A 348 -3.53 36.88 14.05
N GLY A 349 -3.01 37.82 13.25
CA GLY A 349 -2.09 38.88 13.69
C GLY A 349 -0.58 38.69 13.44
N ASN A 350 -0.10 39.20 12.29
CA ASN A 350 1.25 39.71 11.96
C ASN A 350 2.53 38.84 12.19
N PRO A 351 3.62 39.08 11.41
CA PRO A 351 4.53 38.02 10.97
C PRO A 351 5.73 37.82 11.92
N ILE A 352 6.17 36.57 12.06
CA ILE A 352 7.46 36.22 12.69
C ILE A 352 8.35 35.48 11.67
N ARG A 353 9.57 36.02 11.53
CA ARG A 353 10.71 35.56 10.73
C ARG A 353 11.44 34.45 11.52
N ILE A 354 11.85 33.34 10.89
CA ILE A 354 12.74 32.34 11.54
C ILE A 354 13.87 31.93 10.59
N MET A 355 15.10 32.10 11.09
CA MET A 355 16.40 31.65 10.57
C MET A 355 16.69 30.19 10.99
N PRO A 356 17.62 29.47 10.33
CA PRO A 356 17.83 28.04 10.57
C PRO A 356 18.73 27.78 11.79
N GLU A 357 18.40 26.76 12.60
CA GLU A 357 19.33 26.19 13.60
C GLU A 357 20.15 25.06 12.98
N SER A 358 21.47 25.19 13.16
CA SER A 358 22.48 24.16 12.99
C SER A 358 22.71 23.43 14.32
N SER A 359 22.77 22.10 14.29
CA SER A 359 23.53 21.32 15.27
C SER A 359 23.94 19.98 14.65
N GLY A 360 25.24 19.81 14.44
CA GLY A 360 25.84 18.53 14.10
C GLY A 360 25.95 17.62 15.33
N PHE A 361 25.85 16.31 15.11
CA PHE A 361 26.63 15.24 15.76
C PHE A 361 26.25 13.89 15.12
N GLY A 362 27.26 13.11 14.71
CA GLY A 362 27.15 11.65 14.59
C GLY A 362 26.91 11.07 13.19
N SER A 363 27.98 10.54 12.60
CA SER A 363 28.03 9.82 11.33
C SER A 363 27.08 8.62 11.23
N GLY A 364 26.35 8.58 10.11
CA GLY A 364 25.56 7.45 9.64
C GLY A 364 24.43 7.96 8.76
N SER A 365 24.70 8.22 7.47
CA SER A 365 23.66 8.66 6.54
C SER A 365 22.63 7.53 6.37
N VAL A 366 21.42 7.75 6.89
CA VAL A 366 20.25 6.93 6.58
C VAL A 366 19.34 7.83 5.75
N SER A 367 19.26 7.55 4.45
CA SER A 367 18.50 8.35 3.47
C SER A 367 17.01 8.11 3.63
N SER A 368 16.22 9.16 3.80
CA SER A 368 14.79 9.11 3.48
C SER A 368 14.65 8.68 2.02
N ARG A 369 13.79 7.70 1.70
CA ARG A 369 13.41 7.42 0.30
C ARG A 369 12.43 8.48 -0.21
N LYS A 370 12.91 9.71 -0.26
CA LYS A 370 12.31 10.81 -1.01
C LYS A 370 13.32 11.16 -2.10
N ILE A 371 12.87 11.36 -3.34
CA ILE A 371 13.74 12.04 -4.32
C ILE A 371 14.09 13.39 -3.69
N GLU A 372 15.37 13.58 -3.40
CA GLU A 372 15.85 14.85 -2.89
C GLU A 372 15.89 15.81 -4.07
N PHE A 373 14.78 16.52 -4.29
CA PHE A 373 14.69 17.57 -5.30
C PHE A 373 15.85 18.56 -5.14
N ASP A 374 16.28 19.06 -6.28
CA ASP A 374 17.41 19.97 -6.39
C ASP A 374 18.77 19.43 -5.93
N LYS A 375 18.90 18.12 -5.75
CA LYS A 375 20.20 17.46 -5.54
C LYS A 375 20.59 16.60 -6.73
N PHE A 376 21.91 16.44 -6.88
CA PHE A 376 22.47 15.55 -7.89
C PHE A 376 22.29 14.09 -7.49
N ILE A 377 21.82 13.28 -8.44
CA ILE A 377 21.60 11.85 -8.31
C ILE A 377 22.07 11.15 -9.59
N THR A 378 22.61 9.94 -9.48
CA THR A 378 22.91 9.14 -10.67
C THR A 378 21.62 8.56 -11.25
N LEU A 379 21.60 8.35 -12.56
CA LEU A 379 20.46 7.74 -13.24
C LEU A 379 20.18 6.33 -12.68
N GLU A 380 21.23 5.56 -12.39
CA GLU A 380 21.09 4.25 -11.74
C GLU A 380 20.43 4.36 -10.37
N GLU A 381 20.86 5.29 -9.53
CA GLU A 381 20.28 5.45 -8.20
C GLU A 381 18.81 5.87 -8.28
N LEU A 382 18.46 6.76 -9.22
CA LEU A 382 17.09 7.18 -9.48
C LEU A 382 16.17 5.98 -9.78
N PHE A 383 16.59 5.12 -10.71
CA PHE A 383 15.81 3.96 -11.16
C PHE A 383 15.96 2.71 -10.26
N SER A 384 16.96 2.68 -9.37
CA SER A 384 17.11 1.59 -8.39
C SER A 384 16.25 1.81 -7.14
N LYS A 385 15.99 3.08 -6.79
CA LYS A 385 15.36 3.45 -5.51
C LYS A 385 13.98 4.09 -5.65
N TYR A 386 13.72 4.82 -6.74
CA TYR A 386 12.53 5.67 -6.86
C TYR A 386 11.65 5.29 -8.04
N LEU A 387 12.21 5.17 -9.24
CA LEU A 387 11.47 4.87 -10.48
C LEU A 387 11.62 3.41 -10.89
N CYS A 388 10.51 2.74 -11.20
CA CYS A 388 10.47 1.30 -11.45
C CYS A 388 10.23 1.00 -12.92
N LEU A 389 11.30 0.59 -13.63
CA LEU A 389 11.22 0.10 -15.00
C LEU A 389 10.51 -1.25 -15.13
N ARG A 390 10.36 -1.98 -14.02
CA ARG A 390 9.78 -3.35 -13.97
C ARG A 390 8.27 -3.38 -13.77
N ASN A 391 7.62 -2.25 -13.51
CA ASN A 391 6.17 -2.18 -13.48
C ASN A 391 5.61 -2.47 -14.87
N ILE A 392 4.43 -3.11 -14.93
CA ILE A 392 3.75 -3.42 -16.20
C ILE A 392 3.59 -2.12 -16.99
N CYS A 393 3.99 -2.13 -18.26
CA CYS A 393 3.88 -0.95 -19.12
C CYS A 393 2.40 -0.52 -19.21
N THR A 394 2.12 0.76 -19.08
CA THR A 394 0.75 1.31 -19.09
C THR A 394 0.37 1.78 -20.50
N PRO A 395 -0.93 1.81 -20.84
CA PRO A 395 -1.40 2.41 -22.09
C PRO A 395 -0.96 3.89 -22.22
N PHE A 396 -0.88 4.61 -21.09
CA PHE A 396 -0.35 5.96 -21.01
C PHE A 396 1.11 6.02 -21.49
N GLN A 397 1.99 5.15 -20.98
CA GLN A 397 3.37 5.09 -21.44
C GLN A 397 3.49 4.74 -22.92
N MET A 398 2.68 3.79 -23.41
CA MET A 398 2.64 3.43 -24.83
C MET A 398 2.23 4.60 -25.72
N HIS A 399 1.29 5.43 -25.26
CA HIS A 399 0.91 6.64 -25.98
C HIS A 399 2.11 7.56 -26.21
N PHE A 400 2.89 7.85 -25.15
CA PHE A 400 4.12 8.63 -25.28
C PHE A 400 5.12 7.96 -26.21
N MET A 401 5.37 6.65 -26.04
CA MET A 401 6.28 5.91 -26.92
C MET A 401 5.91 6.05 -28.40
N SER A 402 4.60 6.06 -28.72
CA SER A 402 4.12 6.19 -30.10
C SER A 402 4.44 7.55 -30.74
N MET A 403 4.61 8.60 -29.93
CA MET A 403 4.99 9.94 -30.41
C MET A 403 6.49 10.04 -30.73
N TYR A 404 7.31 9.21 -30.09
CA TYR A 404 8.77 9.25 -30.20
C TYR A 404 9.32 8.10 -31.05
N THR A 405 8.59 7.72 -32.10
CA THR A 405 9.09 6.76 -33.09
C THR A 405 8.71 7.15 -34.52
N ASN A 406 9.66 7.00 -35.44
CA ASN A 406 9.46 7.26 -36.87
C ASN A 406 9.06 6.00 -37.64
N ASN A 407 9.11 4.82 -37.01
CA ASN A 407 8.68 3.58 -37.63
C ASN A 407 7.15 3.49 -37.60
N LYS A 408 6.52 3.47 -38.79
CA LYS A 408 5.06 3.45 -38.95
C LYS A 408 4.41 2.27 -38.22
N LEU A 409 4.94 1.06 -38.35
CA LEU A 409 4.38 -0.14 -37.73
C LEU A 409 4.44 -0.06 -36.19
N HIS A 410 5.58 0.39 -35.64
CA HIS A 410 5.73 0.56 -34.20
C HIS A 410 4.78 1.64 -33.67
N LYS A 411 4.66 2.76 -34.39
CA LYS A 411 3.74 3.84 -34.05
C LYS A 411 2.29 3.35 -34.01
N GLU A 412 1.82 2.70 -35.08
CA GLU A 412 0.46 2.17 -35.17
C GLU A 412 0.18 1.15 -34.06
N LYS A 413 1.12 0.26 -33.78
CA LYS A 413 0.93 -0.77 -32.74
C LYS A 413 0.88 -0.19 -31.32
N LEU A 414 1.74 0.78 -31.03
CA LEU A 414 1.73 1.48 -29.75
C LEU A 414 0.44 2.31 -29.60
N GLN A 415 -0.04 2.94 -30.67
CA GLN A 415 -1.31 3.67 -30.69
C GLN A 415 -2.51 2.75 -30.49
N GLU A 416 -2.51 1.57 -31.10
CA GLU A 416 -3.56 0.56 -30.92
C GLU A 416 -3.66 0.14 -29.44
N MET A 417 -2.54 -0.25 -28.82
CA MET A 417 -2.52 -0.67 -27.42
C MET A 417 -2.74 0.47 -26.41
N ALA A 418 -2.39 1.70 -26.80
CA ALA A 418 -2.73 2.91 -26.06
C ALA A 418 -4.18 3.36 -26.30
N GLY A 419 -4.86 2.74 -27.25
CA GLY A 419 -6.20 3.10 -27.68
C GLY A 419 -7.26 2.69 -26.67
N ASP A 420 -8.34 3.47 -26.66
CA ASP A 420 -9.48 3.29 -25.75
C ASP A 420 -10.60 2.44 -26.38
N THR A 421 -10.27 1.63 -27.40
CA THR A 421 -11.19 0.68 -28.05
C THR A 421 -11.14 -0.68 -27.35
N ILE A 422 -12.18 -1.49 -27.55
CA ILE A 422 -12.22 -2.86 -27.02
C ILE A 422 -11.07 -3.68 -27.60
N GLU A 423 -10.80 -3.54 -28.90
CA GLU A 423 -9.72 -4.21 -29.61
C GLU A 423 -8.35 -3.79 -29.06
N GLY A 424 -8.12 -2.49 -28.87
CA GLY A 424 -6.89 -1.95 -28.30
C GLY A 424 -6.64 -2.45 -26.88
N CYS A 425 -7.70 -2.51 -26.06
CA CYS A 425 -7.61 -3.03 -24.70
C CYS A 425 -7.34 -4.54 -24.65
N LEU A 426 -7.94 -5.31 -25.55
CA LEU A 426 -7.66 -6.74 -25.69
C LEU A 426 -6.22 -6.97 -26.12
N GLU A 427 -5.71 -6.16 -27.05
CA GLU A 427 -4.33 -6.25 -27.50
C GLU A 427 -3.35 -5.88 -26.40
N TYR A 428 -3.59 -4.77 -25.70
CA TYR A 428 -2.83 -4.39 -24.50
C TYR A 428 -2.85 -5.50 -23.44
N TYR A 429 -4.02 -6.08 -23.16
CA TYR A 429 -4.17 -7.15 -22.19
C TYR A 429 -3.32 -8.36 -22.56
N ARG A 430 -3.38 -8.80 -23.82
CA ARG A 430 -2.60 -9.96 -24.31
C ARG A 430 -1.10 -9.70 -24.31
N TYR A 431 -0.69 -8.54 -24.82
CA TYR A 431 0.73 -8.21 -24.97
C TYR A 431 1.37 -7.82 -23.62
N CYS A 432 0.75 -6.94 -22.84
CA CYS A 432 1.33 -6.43 -21.61
C CYS A 432 0.84 -7.15 -20.36
N TRP A 433 -0.47 -7.17 -20.11
CA TRP A 433 -0.98 -7.60 -18.81
C TRP A 433 -0.84 -9.11 -18.57
N LEU A 434 -1.15 -9.94 -19.57
CA LEU A 434 -1.10 -11.40 -19.49
C LEU A 434 0.34 -11.91 -19.37
N GLU A 435 1.26 -11.26 -20.09
CA GLU A 435 2.68 -11.60 -20.12
C GLU A 435 3.53 -10.81 -19.14
N LYS A 436 2.92 -9.90 -18.39
CA LYS A 436 3.59 -9.04 -17.40
C LYS A 436 4.78 -8.30 -18.01
N ARG A 437 4.63 -7.81 -19.25
CA ARG A 437 5.67 -7.00 -19.91
C ARG A 437 5.77 -5.66 -19.20
N SER A 438 6.95 -5.42 -18.67
CA SER A 438 7.30 -4.20 -17.97
C SER A 438 7.52 -3.03 -18.93
N PHE A 439 7.59 -1.81 -18.41
CA PHE A 439 7.94 -0.64 -19.21
C PHE A 439 9.28 -0.83 -19.94
N TYR A 440 10.27 -1.43 -19.27
CA TYR A 440 11.53 -1.86 -19.90
C TYR A 440 11.33 -2.85 -21.04
N ASP A 441 10.49 -3.89 -20.86
CA ASP A 441 10.28 -4.89 -21.90
C ASP A 441 9.68 -4.28 -23.17
N VAL A 442 8.78 -3.31 -23.04
CA VAL A 442 8.19 -2.64 -24.20
C VAL A 442 9.21 -1.71 -24.87
N LEU A 443 10.04 -0.99 -24.10
CA LEU A 443 11.14 -0.21 -24.69
C LEU A 443 12.12 -1.10 -25.46
N TYR A 444 12.38 -2.30 -24.94
CA TYR A 444 13.23 -3.30 -25.58
C TYR A 444 12.60 -3.88 -26.85
N ASP A 445 11.32 -4.28 -26.79
CA ASP A 445 10.58 -4.84 -27.93
C ASP A 445 10.36 -3.81 -29.06
N PHE A 446 10.36 -2.51 -28.74
CA PHE A 446 10.19 -1.40 -29.69
C PHE A 446 11.46 -0.52 -29.81
N PRO A 447 12.57 -1.05 -30.39
CA PRO A 447 13.89 -0.39 -30.35
C PRO A 447 13.99 0.92 -31.15
N THR A 448 13.00 1.24 -32.00
CA THR A 448 12.92 2.51 -32.74
C THR A 448 12.31 3.64 -31.93
N VAL A 449 11.84 3.37 -30.71
CA VAL A 449 11.36 4.41 -29.79
C VAL A 449 12.58 5.13 -29.21
N ARG A 450 12.60 6.46 -29.35
CA ARG A 450 13.66 7.34 -28.85
C ARG A 450 13.07 8.34 -27.87
N LEU A 451 12.68 7.85 -26.69
CA LEU A 451 12.12 8.70 -25.65
C LEU A 451 13.20 9.64 -25.07
N PRO A 452 12.97 10.96 -25.03
CA PRO A 452 13.83 11.87 -24.30
C PRO A 452 13.85 11.48 -22.81
N LEU A 453 15.01 11.62 -22.17
CA LEU A 453 15.19 11.23 -20.77
C LEU A 453 14.21 11.96 -19.83
N GLU A 454 13.91 13.22 -20.13
CA GLU A 454 12.93 14.02 -19.40
C GLU A 454 11.53 13.39 -19.45
N ILE A 455 11.11 12.89 -20.61
CA ILE A 455 9.83 12.18 -20.75
C ILE A 455 9.88 10.87 -19.99
N LEU A 456 10.94 10.09 -20.17
CA LEU A 456 11.10 8.79 -19.51
C LEU A 456 10.94 8.92 -17.99
N ILE A 457 11.59 9.90 -17.38
CA ILE A 457 11.53 10.16 -15.93
C ILE A 457 10.14 10.60 -15.51
N ASN A 458 9.48 11.47 -16.29
CA ASN A 458 8.15 12.00 -15.95
C ASN A 458 7.01 10.96 -16.09
N ILE A 459 7.16 9.95 -16.94
CA ILE A 459 6.11 8.91 -17.16
C ILE A 459 6.41 7.57 -16.48
N CYS A 460 7.62 7.37 -15.93
CA CYS A 460 7.96 6.13 -15.26
C CYS A 460 7.22 6.01 -13.93
N ASN A 461 6.60 4.85 -13.69
CA ASN A 461 5.92 4.60 -12.42
C ASN A 461 6.94 4.49 -11.28
N PRO A 462 6.59 4.95 -10.07
CA PRO A 462 7.43 4.77 -8.89
C PRO A 462 7.46 3.32 -8.38
N TYR A 463 8.36 3.03 -7.44
CA TYR A 463 8.26 1.82 -6.63
C TYR A 463 7.12 1.93 -5.60
N TYR A 464 6.17 1.00 -5.66
CA TYR A 464 5.15 0.85 -4.62
C TYR A 464 5.66 0.03 -3.43
N SER A 465 5.25 0.41 -2.21
CA SER A 465 5.57 -0.36 -1.02
C SER A 465 4.89 -1.73 -1.04
N ARG A 466 5.54 -2.74 -0.44
CA ARG A 466 4.98 -4.08 -0.27
C ARG A 466 4.74 -4.34 1.21
N LEU A 467 3.53 -4.81 1.51
CA LEU A 467 3.03 -5.07 2.84
C LEU A 467 3.23 -6.53 3.23
N TYR A 468 3.65 -6.77 4.48
CA TYR A 468 3.79 -8.10 5.07
C TYR A 468 3.22 -8.08 6.49
N SER A 469 2.24 -8.93 6.79
CA SER A 469 1.75 -9.09 8.16
C SER A 469 2.89 -9.61 9.05
N ILE A 470 3.20 -8.88 10.12
CA ILE A 470 4.31 -9.24 11.02
C ILE A 470 3.92 -10.53 11.75
N SER A 471 4.79 -11.54 11.65
CA SER A 471 4.53 -12.91 12.10
C SER A 471 4.88 -13.16 13.56
N SER A 472 5.33 -12.14 14.28
CA SER A 472 5.75 -12.16 15.68
C SER A 472 4.92 -11.19 16.52
N SER A 473 4.76 -11.51 17.80
CA SER A 473 4.21 -10.61 18.81
C SER A 473 5.27 -9.61 19.32
N GLU A 474 4.84 -8.43 19.78
CA GLU A 474 5.72 -7.45 20.45
C GLU A 474 6.34 -7.98 21.77
N VAL A 475 5.86 -9.14 22.22
CA VAL A 475 6.35 -9.87 23.40
C VAL A 475 6.83 -11.25 22.97
N ASP A 476 8.04 -11.64 23.38
CA ASP A 476 8.66 -12.93 23.04
C ASP A 476 9.00 -13.75 24.30
N PHE A 477 9.04 -15.08 24.12
CA PHE A 477 9.39 -16.06 25.14
C PHE A 477 10.90 -16.17 25.30
N VAL A 478 11.41 -15.90 26.51
CA VAL A 478 12.80 -16.22 26.84
C VAL A 478 12.95 -17.75 26.90
N ASN A 479 13.94 -18.31 26.18
CA ASN A 479 14.29 -19.75 26.14
C ASN A 479 13.26 -20.69 25.50
N LYS A 480 12.70 -20.31 24.34
CA LYS A 480 11.76 -21.11 23.54
C LYS A 480 12.19 -22.57 23.26
N PHE A 481 13.49 -22.87 23.28
CA PHE A 481 14.06 -24.19 22.98
C PHE A 481 14.12 -25.17 24.17
N LEU A 482 13.83 -24.73 25.40
CA LEU A 482 13.87 -25.60 26.59
C LEU A 482 12.53 -26.33 26.85
N TYR A 483 11.54 -26.16 25.97
CA TYR A 483 10.25 -26.78 26.13
C TYR A 483 10.26 -28.23 25.64
N THR A 484 10.38 -29.19 26.56
CA THR A 484 10.10 -30.61 26.28
C THR A 484 8.59 -30.81 26.33
N ILE A 485 7.97 -31.00 25.17
CA ILE A 485 6.52 -31.20 25.03
C ILE A 485 6.12 -32.49 25.77
N PRO A 486 5.14 -32.47 26.69
CA PRO A 486 4.61 -33.70 27.26
C PRO A 486 3.94 -34.54 26.16
N ARG A 487 4.23 -35.85 26.14
CA ARG A 487 3.73 -36.81 25.12
C ARG A 487 2.20 -36.96 25.05
N TYR A 488 1.43 -36.36 25.95
CA TYR A 488 -0.03 -36.54 26.04
C TYR A 488 -0.77 -35.20 26.25
N PRO A 489 -1.53 -34.71 25.25
CA PRO A 489 -2.05 -33.34 25.20
C PRO A 489 -3.48 -33.14 25.75
N ASN A 490 -4.10 -34.15 26.36
CA ASN A 490 -5.54 -34.11 26.65
C ASN A 490 -5.92 -33.58 28.04
N SER A 491 -4.95 -33.14 28.86
CA SER A 491 -5.22 -32.38 30.09
C SER A 491 -4.09 -31.39 30.34
N LEU A 492 -4.41 -30.15 30.76
CA LEU A 492 -3.43 -29.27 31.40
C LEU A 492 -2.97 -29.98 32.68
N ASN A 493 -1.91 -30.78 32.61
CA ASN A 493 -1.29 -31.22 33.85
C ASN A 493 -0.65 -29.99 34.54
N TYR A 494 -0.68 -29.99 35.87
CA TYR A 494 -0.16 -28.88 36.69
C TYR A 494 1.25 -28.44 36.27
N PHE A 495 2.09 -29.39 35.85
CA PHE A 495 3.45 -29.12 35.37
C PHE A 495 3.50 -28.26 34.11
N SER A 496 2.68 -28.56 33.10
CA SER A 496 2.64 -27.79 31.85
C SER A 496 2.15 -26.36 32.08
N LEU A 497 1.15 -26.22 32.96
CA LEU A 497 0.63 -24.91 33.36
C LEU A 497 1.66 -24.13 34.18
N LYS A 498 2.24 -24.73 35.21
CA LYS A 498 3.27 -24.10 36.06
C LYS A 498 4.47 -23.66 35.23
N GLN A 499 4.98 -24.53 34.37
CA GLN A 499 6.10 -24.19 33.48
C GLN A 499 5.74 -22.98 32.63
N PHE A 500 4.57 -22.97 31.97
CA PHE A 500 4.07 -21.82 31.21
C PHE A 500 4.01 -20.52 32.05
N LEU A 501 3.46 -20.59 33.27
CA LEU A 501 3.33 -19.46 34.19
C LEU A 501 4.69 -18.92 34.69
N ASP A 502 5.70 -19.78 34.78
CA ASP A 502 7.06 -19.41 35.19
C ASP A 502 7.87 -18.75 34.06
N HIS A 503 7.41 -18.81 32.80
CA HIS A 503 8.14 -18.18 31.68
C HIS A 503 8.31 -16.67 31.85
N LYS A 504 9.52 -16.19 31.61
CA LYS A 504 9.79 -14.75 31.51
C LYS A 504 9.46 -14.27 30.10
N TYR A 505 8.83 -13.12 30.02
CA TYR A 505 8.49 -12.44 28.78
C TYR A 505 9.27 -11.13 28.71
N ASN A 506 9.88 -10.88 27.56
CA ASN A 506 10.55 -9.62 27.30
C ASN A 506 9.90 -8.96 26.09
N ARG A 507 9.91 -7.62 26.07
CA ARG A 507 9.61 -6.89 24.84
C ARG A 507 10.65 -7.26 23.79
N SER A 508 10.18 -7.66 22.63
CA SER A 508 11.03 -8.04 21.52
C SER A 508 11.36 -6.82 20.68
N ASN A 509 12.64 -6.66 20.34
CA ASN A 509 13.10 -5.77 19.28
C ASN A 509 13.26 -6.54 17.95
N ARG A 510 12.65 -7.72 17.82
CA ARG A 510 12.72 -8.54 16.61
C ARG A 510 11.38 -8.59 15.91
N ILE A 511 11.42 -8.35 14.61
CA ILE A 511 10.31 -8.47 13.68
C ILE A 511 10.53 -9.76 12.89
N GLU A 512 9.59 -10.68 12.97
CA GLU A 512 9.57 -11.88 12.16
C GLU A 512 8.63 -11.69 10.96
N LEU A 513 9.09 -12.02 9.76
CA LEU A 513 8.30 -12.03 8.53
C LEU A 513 8.26 -13.46 7.96
N CYS A 514 7.10 -13.85 7.41
CA CYS A 514 6.97 -15.06 6.59
C CYS A 514 6.82 -14.64 5.13
N VAL A 515 7.79 -14.98 4.30
CA VAL A 515 7.83 -14.53 2.90
C VAL A 515 7.83 -15.74 1.97
N GLY A 516 6.78 -15.86 1.15
CA GLY A 516 6.75 -16.80 0.04
C GLY A 516 7.43 -16.23 -1.20
N SER A 517 8.31 -17.00 -1.84
CA SER A 517 8.92 -16.61 -3.11
C SER A 517 7.88 -16.57 -4.22
N VAL A 518 7.80 -15.43 -4.93
CA VAL A 518 6.92 -15.27 -6.09
C VAL A 518 7.73 -15.58 -7.35
N LYS A 519 7.51 -16.77 -7.91
CA LYS A 519 8.07 -17.20 -9.20
C LYS A 519 7.00 -17.95 -9.97
N TYR A 520 6.73 -17.53 -11.19
CA TYR A 520 5.80 -18.23 -12.08
C TYR A 520 6.18 -18.04 -13.54
N VAL A 521 5.49 -18.78 -14.41
CA VAL A 521 5.68 -18.73 -15.85
C VAL A 521 4.37 -18.26 -16.48
N THR A 522 4.45 -17.30 -17.38
CA THR A 522 3.30 -16.77 -18.13
C THR A 522 2.85 -17.77 -19.20
N PRO A 523 1.65 -17.58 -19.81
CA PRO A 523 1.20 -18.43 -20.92
C PRO A 523 2.20 -18.57 -22.07
N TYR A 524 2.92 -17.50 -22.44
CA TYR A 524 3.98 -17.56 -23.46
C TYR A 524 5.39 -17.88 -22.91
N LYS A 525 5.45 -18.63 -21.79
CA LYS A 525 6.68 -19.20 -21.22
C LYS A 525 7.70 -18.19 -20.66
N ARG A 526 7.30 -16.93 -20.43
CA ARG A 526 8.17 -15.93 -19.78
C ARG A 526 8.26 -16.23 -18.29
N ARG A 527 9.47 -16.21 -17.73
CA ARG A 527 9.70 -16.37 -16.29
C ARG A 527 9.52 -15.02 -15.59
N VAL A 528 8.63 -14.99 -14.60
CA VAL A 528 8.37 -13.79 -13.80
C VAL A 528 8.79 -14.07 -12.36
N GLU A 529 9.59 -13.16 -11.80
CA GLU A 529 10.03 -13.19 -10.41
C GLU A 529 9.61 -11.90 -9.70
N GLY A 530 8.98 -12.03 -8.53
CA GLY A 530 8.52 -10.89 -7.75
C GLY A 530 9.68 -10.13 -7.11
N LEU A 531 9.79 -8.84 -7.45
CA LEU A 531 10.88 -7.94 -7.02
C LEU A 531 11.18 -8.02 -5.52
N ASN A 532 10.18 -7.82 -4.66
CA ASN A 532 10.43 -7.75 -3.23
C ASN A 532 10.67 -9.14 -2.59
N SER A 533 10.01 -10.19 -3.10
CA SER A 533 10.27 -11.56 -2.62
C SER A 533 11.68 -12.04 -3.00
N ALA A 534 12.21 -11.58 -4.13
CA ALA A 534 13.59 -11.83 -4.55
C ALA A 534 14.58 -11.03 -3.69
N TYR A 535 14.30 -9.75 -3.44
CA TYR A 535 15.06 -8.91 -2.50
C TYR A 535 15.22 -9.63 -1.15
N PHE A 536 14.11 -10.02 -0.52
CA PHE A 536 14.13 -10.76 0.74
C PHE A 536 14.84 -12.12 0.67
N SER A 537 14.78 -12.81 -0.47
CA SER A 537 15.46 -14.10 -0.64
C SER A 537 16.98 -13.97 -0.69
N ASN A 538 17.48 -12.80 -1.09
CA ASN A 538 18.91 -12.52 -1.25
C ASN A 538 19.56 -11.85 -0.03
N LEU A 539 18.76 -11.42 0.96
CA LEU A 539 19.29 -10.82 2.19
C LEU A 539 20.12 -11.81 3.00
N MET A 540 21.30 -11.38 3.40
CA MET A 540 22.23 -12.08 4.28
C MET A 540 22.14 -11.56 5.72
N ALA A 541 22.74 -12.28 6.66
CA ALA A 541 22.88 -11.77 8.03
C ALA A 541 23.68 -10.46 8.01
N GLU A 542 23.36 -9.55 8.95
CA GLU A 542 23.91 -8.19 9.04
C GLU A 542 23.39 -7.18 8.00
N ASP A 543 22.71 -7.62 6.94
CA ASP A 543 22.12 -6.70 5.97
C ASP A 543 21.13 -5.74 6.63
N LYS A 544 21.13 -4.49 6.18
CA LYS A 544 20.19 -3.46 6.65
C LYS A 544 18.94 -3.47 5.79
N VAL A 545 17.79 -3.39 6.46
CA VAL A 545 16.48 -3.26 5.83
C VAL A 545 15.81 -2.03 6.37
N ASP A 546 15.43 -1.14 5.47
CA ASP A 546 14.61 0.03 5.77
C ASP A 546 13.13 -0.31 5.57
N PHE A 547 12.30 0.12 6.52
CA PHE A 547 10.89 -0.19 6.52
C PHE A 547 10.05 0.86 7.24
N LEU A 548 8.75 0.82 6.95
CA LEU A 548 7.70 1.51 7.66
C LEU A 548 6.79 0.50 8.37
N ILE A 549 6.01 1.01 9.32
CA ILE A 549 5.03 0.22 10.07
C ILE A 549 3.64 0.81 9.84
N TYR A 550 2.78 0.04 9.17
CA TYR A 550 1.36 0.34 9.07
C TYR A 550 0.63 -0.29 10.26
N LYS A 551 -0.38 0.42 10.78
CA LYS A 551 -1.05 0.07 12.04
C LYS A 551 -2.55 -0.11 11.79
N PRO A 552 -3.00 -1.34 11.51
CA PRO A 552 -4.42 -1.60 11.30
C PRO A 552 -5.26 -1.30 12.54
N LEU A 553 -6.47 -0.77 12.34
CA LEU A 553 -7.37 -0.42 13.44
C LEU A 553 -7.83 -1.66 14.23
N PHE A 554 -8.03 -2.79 13.54
CA PHE A 554 -8.52 -4.03 14.13
C PHE A 554 -7.52 -4.68 15.11
N SER A 555 -6.23 -4.31 15.06
CA SER A 555 -5.19 -4.93 15.89
C SER A 555 -5.45 -4.77 17.39
N LYS A 556 -6.05 -3.63 17.80
CA LYS A 556 -6.46 -3.41 19.20
C LYS A 556 -7.65 -4.29 19.59
N LEU A 557 -8.60 -4.46 18.68
CA LEU A 557 -9.82 -5.23 18.90
C LEU A 557 -9.50 -6.71 19.11
N ILE A 558 -8.73 -7.32 18.20
CA ILE A 558 -8.31 -8.73 18.31
C ILE A 558 -7.43 -8.99 19.54
N SER A 559 -6.67 -7.98 19.99
CA SER A 559 -5.83 -8.10 21.18
C SER A 559 -6.61 -8.12 22.50
N ASN A 560 -7.91 -7.79 22.50
CA ASN A 560 -8.75 -7.82 23.70
C ASN A 560 -9.12 -9.27 24.07
N VAL A 561 -8.54 -9.78 25.15
CA VAL A 561 -8.75 -11.15 25.61
C VAL A 561 -10.13 -11.42 26.18
N GLU A 562 -10.93 -10.41 26.55
CA GLU A 562 -12.28 -10.63 27.08
C GLU A 562 -13.25 -11.19 26.02
N ILE A 563 -12.95 -10.98 24.75
CA ILE A 563 -13.77 -11.42 23.62
C ILE A 563 -13.06 -12.63 22.97
N PRO A 564 -13.74 -13.79 22.80
CA PRO A 564 -13.15 -14.95 22.16
C PRO A 564 -12.93 -14.70 20.67
N VAL A 565 -11.90 -15.31 20.08
CA VAL A 565 -11.57 -15.14 18.66
C VAL A 565 -11.52 -16.47 17.93
N LEU A 566 -12.24 -16.54 16.80
CA LEU A 566 -12.15 -17.58 15.80
C LEU A 566 -11.07 -17.20 14.76
N PHE A 567 -9.88 -17.77 14.91
CA PHE A 567 -8.77 -17.63 13.98
C PHE A 567 -8.90 -18.63 12.82
N ILE A 568 -8.82 -18.15 11.58
CA ILE A 568 -8.87 -19.01 10.39
C ILE A 568 -7.71 -18.59 9.50
N ALA A 569 -6.79 -19.50 9.18
CA ALA A 569 -5.66 -19.19 8.34
C ALA A 569 -5.29 -20.32 7.40
N THR A 570 -4.79 -19.99 6.20
CA THR A 570 -4.23 -21.00 5.28
C THR A 570 -2.86 -20.59 4.74
N GLY A 571 -1.91 -21.53 4.69
CA GLY A 571 -0.55 -21.29 4.20
C GLY A 571 0.14 -20.14 4.92
N THR A 572 0.68 -19.18 4.16
CA THR A 572 1.28 -17.95 4.71
C THR A 572 0.28 -17.04 5.41
N GLY A 573 -1.03 -17.26 5.28
CA GLY A 573 -2.07 -16.58 6.07
C GLY A 573 -1.91 -16.74 7.58
N ILE A 574 -1.10 -17.73 8.01
CA ILE A 574 -0.79 -17.94 9.42
C ILE A 574 -0.11 -16.75 10.09
N THR A 575 0.57 -15.90 9.31
CA THR A 575 1.23 -14.68 9.80
C THR A 575 0.25 -13.69 10.42
N VAL A 576 -1.00 -13.69 9.96
CA VAL A 576 -2.06 -12.83 10.48
C VAL A 576 -2.44 -13.24 11.89
N ILE A 577 -2.59 -14.54 12.15
CA ILE A 577 -3.18 -15.05 13.40
C ILE A 577 -2.13 -15.37 14.48
N LYS A 578 -0.94 -15.84 14.06
CA LYS A 578 0.16 -16.24 14.96
C LYS A 578 0.49 -15.17 16.01
N PRO A 579 0.74 -13.89 15.65
CA PRO A 579 1.15 -12.88 16.62
C PRO A 579 0.05 -12.57 17.63
N PHE A 580 -1.23 -12.60 17.22
CA PHE A 580 -2.35 -12.39 18.14
C PHE A 580 -2.50 -13.54 19.14
N ILE A 581 -2.39 -14.78 18.69
CA ILE A 581 -2.43 -15.96 19.57
C ILE A 581 -1.33 -15.88 20.63
N GLN A 582 -0.10 -15.55 20.22
CA GLN A 582 1.04 -15.36 21.13
C GLN A 582 0.78 -14.26 22.16
N PHE A 583 0.29 -13.09 21.71
CA PHE A 583 0.04 -11.94 22.57
C PHE A 583 -1.12 -12.17 23.54
N ARG A 584 -2.21 -12.80 23.08
CA ARG A 584 -3.37 -13.14 23.90
C ARG A 584 -2.98 -14.14 24.99
N ALA A 585 -2.20 -15.16 24.66
CA ALA A 585 -1.67 -16.10 25.66
C ALA A 585 -0.83 -15.38 26.74
N PHE A 586 0.00 -14.42 26.34
CA PHE A 586 0.73 -13.57 27.29
C PHE A 586 -0.22 -12.74 28.19
N LYS A 587 -1.25 -12.12 27.63
CA LYS A 587 -2.22 -11.34 28.39
C LYS A 587 -3.01 -12.18 29.40
N LEU A 588 -3.48 -13.36 28.98
CA LEU A 588 -4.19 -14.30 29.85
C LEU A 588 -3.32 -14.75 31.03
N LYS A 589 -2.03 -14.98 30.78
CA LYS A 589 -1.07 -15.28 31.84
C LYS A 589 -0.95 -14.16 32.87
N GLU A 590 -0.83 -12.91 32.42
CA GLU A 590 -0.73 -11.76 33.31
C GLU A 590 -2.01 -11.61 34.16
N ILE A 591 -3.18 -11.84 33.57
CA ILE A 591 -4.46 -11.87 34.28
C ILE A 591 -4.44 -12.98 35.36
N TRP A 592 -4.04 -14.20 35.00
CA TRP A 592 -3.95 -15.30 35.96
C TRP A 592 -3.01 -14.97 37.13
N LYS A 593 -1.84 -14.39 36.85
CA LYS A 593 -0.87 -14.02 37.89
C LYS A 593 -1.40 -12.98 38.86
N ASN A 594 -2.19 -12.02 38.36
CA ASN A 594 -2.70 -10.92 39.16
C ASN A 594 -3.95 -11.29 39.95
N TYR A 595 -4.81 -12.14 39.40
CA TYR A 595 -6.14 -12.40 39.96
C TYR A 595 -6.37 -13.86 40.41
N GLY A 596 -5.49 -14.79 40.06
CA GLY A 596 -5.63 -16.22 40.38
C GLY A 596 -6.66 -16.97 39.53
N TYR A 597 -7.36 -16.29 38.63
CA TYR A 597 -8.28 -16.86 37.66
C TYR A 597 -8.11 -16.19 36.29
N VAL A 598 -8.64 -16.84 35.25
CA VAL A 598 -8.72 -16.27 33.89
C VAL A 598 -10.20 -16.28 33.50
N SER A 599 -10.64 -15.27 32.75
CA SER A 599 -11.95 -15.32 32.08
C SER A 599 -12.03 -16.55 31.16
N ASN A 600 -13.24 -17.08 30.92
CA ASN A 600 -13.44 -18.21 30.00
C ASN A 600 -13.23 -17.78 28.53
N VAL A 601 -11.98 -17.54 28.15
CA VAL A 601 -11.60 -17.16 26.78
C VAL A 601 -11.43 -18.44 25.97
N ASN A 602 -12.38 -18.71 25.09
CA ASN A 602 -12.42 -19.91 24.25
C ASN A 602 -11.97 -19.59 22.83
N ASP A 603 -10.71 -19.19 22.66
CA ASP A 603 -10.16 -18.98 21.33
C ASP A 603 -10.11 -20.30 20.54
N LEU A 604 -10.45 -20.23 19.26
CA LEU A 604 -10.52 -21.39 18.36
C LEU A 604 -9.77 -21.07 17.07
N ALA A 605 -8.90 -21.97 16.63
CA ALA A 605 -8.08 -21.78 15.44
C ALA A 605 -8.23 -22.92 14.43
N PHE A 606 -8.58 -22.61 13.19
CA PHE A 606 -8.53 -23.51 12.04
C PHE A 606 -7.36 -23.11 11.12
N ILE A 607 -6.37 -24.00 10.99
CA ILE A 607 -5.13 -23.70 10.26
C ILE A 607 -4.93 -24.72 9.14
N GLY A 608 -4.92 -24.25 7.89
CA GLY A 608 -4.83 -25.07 6.69
C GLY A 608 -3.45 -25.09 6.03
N PHE A 609 -2.92 -26.29 5.78
CA PHE A 609 -1.71 -26.54 4.98
C PHE A 609 -1.98 -27.60 3.90
N ARG A 610 -0.98 -27.92 3.06
CA ARG A 610 -1.09 -29.02 2.10
C ARG A 610 -0.78 -30.36 2.75
N ARG A 611 0.40 -30.52 3.34
CA ARG A 611 0.87 -31.78 3.96
C ARG A 611 1.70 -31.52 5.21
N PRO A 612 1.57 -32.36 6.24
CA PRO A 612 2.24 -32.15 7.53
C PRO A 612 3.77 -32.08 7.39
N ASN A 613 4.37 -32.90 6.51
CA ASN A 613 5.82 -32.99 6.36
C ASN A 613 6.39 -32.08 5.27
N GLN A 614 5.58 -31.21 4.64
CA GLN A 614 6.04 -30.35 3.54
C GLN A 614 5.91 -28.87 3.84
N ASP A 615 4.77 -28.44 4.36
CA ASP A 615 4.42 -27.02 4.51
C ASP A 615 3.66 -26.71 5.80
N HIS A 616 3.80 -27.54 6.84
CA HIS A 616 3.37 -27.14 8.18
C HIS A 616 4.29 -26.02 8.69
N LEU A 617 3.84 -24.77 8.48
CA LEU A 617 4.59 -23.59 8.91
C LEU A 617 4.43 -23.41 10.42
N TYR A 618 5.55 -23.26 11.12
CA TYR A 618 5.64 -23.02 12.58
C TYR A 618 5.07 -24.15 13.46
N THR A 619 5.93 -24.77 14.28
CA THR A 619 5.53 -25.88 15.17
C THR A 619 5.30 -25.46 16.62
N ASP A 620 5.60 -24.21 16.97
CA ASP A 620 5.52 -23.67 18.33
C ASP A 620 4.08 -23.45 18.82
N PHE A 621 3.07 -23.58 17.96
CA PHE A 621 1.66 -23.46 18.34
C PHE A 621 1.22 -24.42 19.45
N GLN A 622 1.91 -25.55 19.59
CA GLN A 622 1.62 -26.53 20.64
C GLN A 622 1.71 -25.92 22.05
N MET A 623 2.54 -24.88 22.23
CA MET A 623 2.69 -24.17 23.51
C MET A 623 1.44 -23.41 23.93
N TYR A 624 0.55 -23.07 23.00
CA TYR A 624 -0.65 -22.26 23.26
C TYR A 624 -1.94 -23.08 23.36
N LYS A 625 -1.85 -24.43 23.28
CA LYS A 625 -3.02 -25.33 23.30
C LYS A 625 -3.90 -25.18 24.55
N SER A 626 -3.33 -24.70 25.65
CA SER A 626 -4.04 -24.44 26.89
C SER A 626 -5.04 -23.27 26.80
N TRP A 627 -4.86 -22.37 25.83
CA TRP A 627 -5.63 -21.12 25.71
C TRP A 627 -6.37 -21.00 24.37
N CYS A 628 -5.85 -21.65 23.34
CA CYS A 628 -6.47 -21.69 22.02
C CYS A 628 -6.61 -23.14 21.57
N ARG A 629 -7.83 -23.52 21.16
CA ARG A 629 -8.08 -24.83 20.57
C ARG A 629 -7.65 -24.81 19.11
N PHE A 630 -6.65 -25.63 18.76
CA PHE A 630 -6.14 -25.72 17.38
C PHE A 630 -6.72 -26.91 16.62
N ILE A 631 -7.19 -26.66 15.40
CA ILE A 631 -7.60 -27.65 14.42
C ILE A 631 -6.75 -27.44 13.16
N PHE A 632 -5.79 -28.33 12.95
CA PHE A 632 -4.94 -28.33 11.76
C PHE A 632 -5.60 -29.15 10.65
N VAL A 633 -5.66 -28.58 9.45
CA VAL A 633 -6.31 -29.15 8.28
C VAL A 633 -5.30 -29.32 7.16
N TYR A 634 -5.16 -30.53 6.63
CA TYR A 634 -4.19 -30.84 5.57
C TYR A 634 -4.89 -31.22 4.27
N SER A 635 -4.92 -30.28 3.33
CA SER A 635 -5.67 -30.40 2.07
C SER A 635 -5.22 -31.52 1.13
N ARG A 636 -4.01 -32.06 1.33
CA ARG A 636 -3.41 -33.09 0.47
C ARG A 636 -2.77 -34.24 1.27
N ALA A 637 -3.21 -34.43 2.52
CA ALA A 637 -2.81 -35.60 3.32
C ALA A 637 -3.51 -36.89 2.87
N SER A 638 -4.69 -36.77 2.26
CA SER A 638 -5.44 -37.90 1.67
C SER A 638 -5.61 -37.72 0.16
N LYS A 639 -6.17 -38.73 -0.52
CA LYS A 639 -6.54 -38.63 -1.96
C LYS A 639 -7.63 -37.58 -2.19
N THR A 640 -8.56 -37.46 -1.25
CA THR A 640 -9.65 -36.47 -1.30
C THR A 640 -9.17 -35.18 -0.66
N LYS A 641 -9.39 -34.05 -1.37
CA LYS A 641 -9.05 -32.73 -0.82
C LYS A 641 -10.01 -32.38 0.31
N PHE A 642 -9.46 -31.86 1.41
CA PHE A 642 -10.22 -31.48 2.59
C PHE A 642 -9.69 -30.16 3.14
N TYR A 643 -10.52 -29.12 3.17
CA TYR A 643 -10.09 -27.76 3.43
C TYR A 643 -10.67 -27.21 4.75
N VAL A 644 -10.23 -26.01 5.14
CA VAL A 644 -10.62 -25.39 6.41
C VAL A 644 -12.14 -25.18 6.51
N GLN A 645 -12.79 -24.81 5.42
CA GLN A 645 -14.25 -24.67 5.36
C GLN A 645 -15.00 -25.98 5.62
N ASP A 646 -14.44 -27.11 5.18
CA ASP A 646 -15.04 -28.43 5.40
C ASP A 646 -14.93 -28.80 6.89
N SER A 647 -13.76 -28.52 7.47
CA SER A 647 -13.52 -28.71 8.90
C SER A 647 -14.43 -27.83 9.76
N ILE A 648 -14.66 -26.57 9.37
CA ILE A 648 -15.58 -25.66 10.05
C ILE A 648 -17.00 -26.23 10.06
N ARG A 649 -17.51 -26.72 8.92
CA ARG A 649 -18.86 -27.32 8.84
C ARG A 649 -18.99 -28.54 9.75
N LEU A 650 -17.98 -29.42 9.77
CA LEU A 650 -17.97 -30.60 10.65
C LEU A 650 -17.92 -30.24 12.14
N ASN A 651 -17.25 -29.14 12.48
CA ASN A 651 -17.06 -28.67 13.85
C ASN A 651 -18.04 -27.52 14.21
N SER A 652 -19.20 -27.47 13.57
CA SER A 652 -20.22 -26.42 13.73
C SER A 652 -20.58 -26.15 15.19
N THR A 653 -20.74 -27.18 15.99
CA THR A 653 -21.11 -27.10 17.42
C THR A 653 -20.12 -26.31 18.28
N ILE A 654 -18.82 -26.37 17.97
CA ILE A 654 -17.78 -25.61 18.69
C ILE A 654 -17.50 -24.25 18.05
N VAL A 655 -17.83 -24.09 16.76
CA VAL A 655 -17.67 -22.82 16.03
C VAL A 655 -18.77 -21.83 16.42
N TYR A 656 -20.01 -22.30 16.54
CA TYR A 656 -21.18 -21.46 16.74
C TYR A 656 -21.07 -20.50 17.95
N PRO A 657 -20.67 -20.95 19.16
CA PRO A 657 -20.56 -20.03 20.30
C PRO A 657 -19.55 -18.89 20.07
N VAL A 658 -18.42 -19.19 19.42
CA VAL A 658 -17.39 -18.19 19.11
C VAL A 658 -17.85 -17.25 17.99
N LEU A 659 -18.56 -17.76 16.99
CA LEU A 659 -19.14 -16.96 15.91
C LEU A 659 -20.23 -16.00 16.43
N ARG A 660 -21.03 -16.42 17.42
CA ARG A 660 -22.11 -15.63 18.00
C ARG A 660 -21.60 -14.51 18.91
N ASP A 661 -20.68 -14.85 19.82
CA ASP A 661 -20.28 -13.97 20.93
C ASP A 661 -18.90 -13.32 20.73
N GLY A 662 -18.16 -13.74 19.70
CA GLY A 662 -16.76 -13.41 19.49
C GLY A 662 -16.46 -12.66 18.21
N LEU A 663 -15.17 -12.68 17.85
CA LEU A 663 -14.62 -12.10 16.63
C LEU A 663 -14.11 -13.21 15.71
N VAL A 664 -14.05 -12.94 14.40
CA VAL A 664 -13.46 -13.85 13.42
C VAL A 664 -12.32 -13.14 12.72
N LEU A 665 -11.15 -13.77 12.64
CA LEU A 665 -9.99 -13.26 11.90
C LEU A 665 -9.56 -14.27 10.84
N ILE A 666 -9.67 -13.89 9.58
CA ILE A 666 -9.39 -14.73 8.41
C ILE A 666 -8.10 -14.25 7.73
N GLY A 667 -7.11 -15.13 7.60
CA GLY A 667 -5.80 -14.87 7.01
C GLY A 667 -5.47 -15.77 5.81
N GLY A 668 -4.97 -15.20 4.70
CA GLY A 668 -4.38 -15.99 3.62
C GLY A 668 -4.71 -15.50 2.21
N LYS A 669 -4.87 -16.44 1.26
CA LYS A 669 -5.10 -16.08 -0.15
C LYS A 669 -6.49 -15.46 -0.32
N SER A 670 -6.60 -14.30 -0.99
CA SER A 670 -7.84 -13.54 -1.21
C SER A 670 -8.96 -14.32 -1.92
N HIS A 671 -8.62 -15.33 -2.72
CA HIS A 671 -9.61 -16.16 -3.41
C HIS A 671 -9.11 -17.60 -3.68
N PRO A 672 -9.98 -18.63 -3.57
CA PRO A 672 -11.40 -18.58 -3.15
C PRO A 672 -11.61 -18.75 -1.63
N MET A 673 -10.55 -18.70 -0.83
CA MET A 673 -10.60 -19.16 0.56
C MET A 673 -11.56 -18.34 1.45
N PRO A 674 -11.53 -16.99 1.48
CA PRO A 674 -12.42 -16.21 2.33
C PRO A 674 -13.89 -16.44 2.03
N SER A 675 -14.30 -16.43 0.75
CA SER A 675 -15.71 -16.66 0.39
C SER A 675 -16.21 -18.04 0.84
N GLN A 676 -15.40 -19.09 0.62
CA GLN A 676 -15.74 -20.45 1.07
C GLN A 676 -15.83 -20.59 2.59
N VAL A 677 -15.02 -19.83 3.32
CA VAL A 677 -15.08 -19.76 4.78
C VAL A 677 -16.35 -19.02 5.22
N LEU A 678 -16.68 -17.89 4.61
CA LEU A 678 -17.91 -17.14 4.92
C LEU A 678 -19.17 -17.99 4.67
N GLU A 679 -19.21 -18.75 3.57
CA GLU A 679 -20.27 -19.74 3.31
C GLU A 679 -20.34 -20.83 4.38
N ALA A 680 -19.19 -21.30 4.87
CA ALA A 680 -19.17 -22.28 5.96
C ALA A 680 -19.68 -21.68 7.28
N LEU A 681 -19.36 -20.42 7.58
CA LEU A 681 -19.87 -19.72 8.76
C LEU A 681 -21.39 -19.48 8.66
N ALA A 682 -21.89 -19.11 7.48
CA ALA A 682 -23.33 -19.01 7.23
C ALA A 682 -24.03 -20.37 7.47
N PHE A 683 -23.45 -21.46 6.98
CA PHE A 683 -23.94 -22.82 7.24
C PHE A 683 -23.96 -23.15 8.74
N VAL A 684 -22.97 -22.71 9.52
CA VAL A 684 -22.98 -22.90 10.99
C VAL A 684 -24.19 -22.19 11.62
N LEU A 685 -24.54 -20.99 11.17
CA LEU A 685 -25.71 -20.26 11.66
C LEU A 685 -27.03 -20.94 11.27
N GLU A 686 -27.13 -21.44 10.03
CA GLU A 686 -28.30 -22.21 9.58
C GLU A 686 -28.50 -23.46 10.44
N LYS A 687 -27.42 -24.22 10.65
CA LYS A 687 -27.46 -25.50 11.36
C LYS A 687 -27.66 -25.36 12.88
N GLU A 688 -26.92 -24.47 13.53
CA GLU A 688 -26.85 -24.40 14.99
C GLU A 688 -27.79 -23.32 15.59
N ALA A 689 -28.16 -22.30 14.81
CA ALA A 689 -29.05 -21.22 15.25
C ALA A 689 -30.44 -21.25 14.59
N GLY A 690 -30.66 -22.13 13.60
CA GLY A 690 -31.93 -22.22 12.87
C GLY A 690 -32.21 -21.02 11.95
N PHE A 691 -31.18 -20.28 11.54
CA PHE A 691 -31.35 -19.15 10.62
C PHE A 691 -31.79 -19.64 9.25
N GLY A 692 -32.68 -18.89 8.59
CA GLY A 692 -32.89 -19.05 7.15
C GLY A 692 -31.66 -18.58 6.37
N SER A 693 -31.45 -19.12 5.16
CA SER A 693 -30.21 -18.87 4.39
C SER A 693 -29.94 -17.38 4.12
N ASP A 694 -30.98 -16.61 3.76
CA ASP A 694 -30.86 -15.16 3.57
C ASP A 694 -30.51 -14.42 4.87
N ALA A 695 -31.05 -14.87 6.01
CA ALA A 695 -30.76 -14.26 7.31
C ALA A 695 -29.32 -14.58 7.75
N ALA A 696 -28.85 -15.80 7.52
CA ALA A 696 -27.47 -16.20 7.79
C ALA A 696 -26.48 -15.38 6.94
N LYS A 697 -26.75 -15.21 5.65
CA LYS A 697 -25.93 -14.38 4.76
C LYS A 697 -25.88 -12.92 5.21
N ARG A 698 -27.04 -12.32 5.52
CA ARG A 698 -27.12 -10.95 6.05
C ARG A 698 -26.34 -10.77 7.34
N PHE A 699 -26.44 -11.73 8.26
CA PHE A 699 -25.68 -11.70 9.51
C PHE A 699 -24.17 -11.67 9.24
N ILE A 700 -23.68 -12.47 8.30
CA ILE A 700 -22.26 -12.47 7.91
C ILE A 700 -21.86 -11.13 7.29
N ASP A 701 -22.66 -10.61 6.34
CA ASP A 701 -22.39 -9.33 5.68
C ASP A 701 -22.35 -8.16 6.68
N ASP A 702 -23.28 -8.12 7.62
CA ASP A 702 -23.33 -7.08 8.65
C ASP A 702 -22.19 -7.26 9.67
N SER A 703 -21.82 -8.50 10.00
CA SER A 703 -20.66 -8.78 10.85
C SER A 703 -19.33 -8.32 10.23
N ILE A 704 -19.22 -8.33 8.90
CA ILE A 704 -18.04 -7.75 8.21
C ILE A 704 -18.05 -6.23 8.32
N LYS A 705 -19.20 -5.58 8.05
CA LYS A 705 -19.34 -4.11 8.15
C LYS A 705 -19.09 -3.60 9.58
N GLU A 706 -19.47 -4.39 10.59
CA GLU A 706 -19.29 -4.08 12.01
C GLU A 706 -17.89 -4.45 12.56
N ASN A 707 -16.96 -4.92 11.71
CA ASN A 707 -15.63 -5.40 12.11
C ASN A 707 -15.64 -6.57 13.12
N LYS A 708 -16.72 -7.36 13.17
CA LYS A 708 -16.76 -8.65 13.89
C LYS A 708 -16.05 -9.74 13.10
N ILE A 709 -16.19 -9.73 11.77
CA ILE A 709 -15.44 -10.60 10.86
C ILE A 709 -14.41 -9.74 10.12
N ILE A 710 -13.14 -10.02 10.35
CA ILE A 710 -12.00 -9.31 9.77
C ILE A 710 -11.27 -10.25 8.81
N ILE A 711 -10.98 -9.76 7.60
CA ILE A 711 -10.34 -10.54 6.54
C ILE A 711 -9.05 -9.84 6.12
N ASP A 712 -7.91 -10.34 6.58
CA ASP A 712 -6.58 -9.92 6.11
C ASP A 712 -6.10 -10.94 5.07
N SER A 713 -6.47 -10.69 3.81
CA SER A 713 -6.18 -11.60 2.70
C SER A 713 -5.59 -10.89 1.50
N TRP A 714 -4.77 -11.58 0.73
CA TRP A 714 -4.00 -11.02 -0.38
C TRP A 714 -3.88 -12.00 -1.55
N GLY A 715 -3.71 -11.48 -2.77
CA GLY A 715 -3.29 -12.28 -3.93
C GLY A 715 -3.98 -11.96 -5.26
#